data_AF-A0A8S1IXG4-F1
#
_entry.id   AF-A0A8S1IXG4-F1
#
_cell.length_a   1.000
_cell.length_b   1.000
_cell.length_c   1.000
_cell.angle_alpha   90.00
_cell.angle_beta   90.00
_cell.angle_gamma   90.00
#
_symmetry.space_group_name_H-M   'P 1'
#
loop_
_entity.id
_entity.type
_entity.pdbx_description
1 polymer ?
#
loop_
_entity_poly.entity_id
_entity_poly.type
_entity_poly.pdbx_seq_one_letter_code
_entity_poly.pdbx_strand_id
1 'polypeptide(L)'
;MSSAGSFAPGPGAARGLHKAQVPRADAIVPRPPHSKRDPHLPDLRTSAGGGDALAMPTMAGPPLDAKVVSDPYPPIPASTSASRAAADKIGVLLLNLGGPESLDDVQPFLYNLFADPDIIRLPPSLAFLQPAIAGAISTLRAPQSCKGYSAIGGKSPLREITERQADVLERAIEGKGQACKVYVAMRYWHPYTEEAMEQIKRDGISRLVVLPLYPQFSISTSGSSLRLLQRLFEGDRFLAGLRHTVIPSWYQRPGYVNAMADLVWQEMAKFDSPEGVEVFFSAHGVPKSYVELAGDPYKEEMEECVGLIMAELRRRGVDNHHTLAYQSRVGPVEWLRPYTDQSIRKLAAEGVKKMLVVPISFVSEHIETLEEIDMEYRELAESQGVTDWRRVPALNTNPAFIDDLADAVLEALPFVGSLVGASNSIVPIGGIDTLLESYDRERESLPPPTNLMWKWGFTQSAELWNGRLAMVALAMILVMETSSGQVVTWKLWGRLKGWEDIVCSRKICLVSRLFDLALAALRDVADTEGASVQLGFMETAGDWLVVLAVSAPRAALRGSQPVPILLLTPGRFVCEGHPTPVPKYPLATPAMSKAMGMSPVLRPTKLLNQILPNCPVDSRRLRRSRTLCSTAAKSAGHEPEPPRDHQRPASQQGEEDPIRTFVIKNREAPRLTFAEAARTLVDGSVTGVLATHSSKGSDEGFPLSSVVEYVADSKGRPIFGISMLAKHTASLYRDGRCSLLVPENKSIALSDSRALLIGTVRAYDKEDAGDLREAYLAKMPQAFWVDFGDFRWFRMDDIVKATYAEDVRRNARTGKATAEEYLAASPDPVAQYRDSICSDLNKSATGGPVSAIIAKETTGLDVTNAEAYRVDSLGFDAMCTFSGRGPVNIRLPFPRRATTREDVEQMVEEMMGDAAVQTV
;
A
#
# COMPACT_ATOMS: atom_id res chain seq x y z
N MET A 1 31.42 62.49 1.64
CA MET A 1 32.60 63.05 2.36
C MET A 1 33.27 61.90 3.09
N SER A 2 34.59 61.71 2.91
CA SER A 2 35.56 61.09 3.84
C SER A 2 35.32 59.66 4.38
N SER A 3 36.33 58.80 4.61
CA SER A 3 37.74 58.69 4.16
C SER A 3 38.38 57.45 4.81
N ALA A 4 39.35 56.73 4.24
CA ALA A 4 39.82 56.55 2.86
C ALA A 4 40.82 55.35 2.84
N GLY A 5 41.02 54.66 1.71
CA GLY A 5 41.99 53.55 1.63
C GLY A 5 42.09 52.90 0.25
N SER A 6 42.99 53.40 -0.60
CA SER A 6 43.30 52.81 -1.92
C SER A 6 44.55 51.93 -1.87
N PHE A 7 44.66 50.97 -2.80
CA PHE A 7 45.91 50.74 -3.53
C PHE A 7 45.69 49.91 -4.82
N ALA A 8 46.03 50.51 -5.96
CA ALA A 8 46.26 49.85 -7.25
C ALA A 8 47.07 50.81 -8.14
N PRO A 9 47.97 50.30 -9.00
CA PRO A 9 47.82 50.63 -10.44
C PRO A 9 48.22 49.49 -11.40
N GLY A 10 47.73 49.58 -12.65
CA GLY A 10 48.26 48.85 -13.82
C GLY A 10 49.38 49.65 -14.51
N PRO A 11 49.47 49.74 -15.87
CA PRO A 11 48.57 49.20 -16.91
C PRO A 11 49.29 48.63 -18.17
N GLY A 12 48.53 48.35 -19.25
CA GLY A 12 49.03 48.17 -20.64
C GLY A 12 48.99 46.71 -21.15
N ALA A 13 48.19 46.23 -22.12
CA ALA A 13 47.48 46.76 -23.31
C ALA A 13 48.23 46.60 -24.65
N ALA A 14 47.75 45.69 -25.51
CA ALA A 14 47.99 45.65 -26.97
C ALA A 14 46.89 44.83 -27.69
N ARG A 15 46.72 45.01 -29.01
CA ARG A 15 45.75 44.31 -29.87
C ARG A 15 46.44 43.29 -30.78
N GLY A 16 45.72 42.25 -31.22
CA GLY A 16 46.14 41.39 -32.34
C GLY A 16 44.97 40.56 -32.90
N LEU A 17 44.75 40.62 -34.22
CA LEU A 17 43.83 39.73 -34.93
C LEU A 17 44.59 38.51 -35.48
N HIS A 18 43.93 37.36 -35.68
CA HIS A 18 43.96 36.67 -36.98
C HIS A 18 42.91 35.55 -37.11
N LYS A 19 42.46 35.29 -38.36
CA LYS A 19 41.73 34.07 -38.76
C LYS A 19 42.70 33.09 -39.42
N ALA A 20 42.61 31.79 -39.09
CA ALA A 20 43.02 30.61 -39.90
C ALA A 20 42.60 29.36 -39.10
N GLN A 21 41.67 28.50 -39.56
CA GLN A 21 41.78 27.47 -40.60
C GLN A 21 42.30 26.09 -40.12
N VAL A 22 41.45 25.10 -40.43
CA VAL A 22 41.61 23.64 -40.43
C VAL A 22 42.93 23.15 -41.06
N PRO A 23 43.53 22.07 -40.51
CA PRO A 23 44.28 21.08 -41.28
C PRO A 23 43.45 19.79 -41.51
N ARG A 24 43.45 19.32 -42.76
CA ARG A 24 43.00 17.98 -43.22
C ARG A 24 43.90 17.60 -44.42
N ALA A 25 43.82 16.34 -44.88
CA ALA A 25 44.63 15.74 -45.96
C ALA A 25 46.07 15.31 -45.56
N ASP A 26 46.66 14.21 -46.06
CA ASP A 26 46.09 13.08 -46.83
C ASP A 26 47.05 11.86 -46.91
N ALA A 27 46.56 10.76 -47.53
CA ALA A 27 47.30 9.74 -48.30
C ALA A 27 48.06 8.55 -47.61
N ILE A 28 48.29 7.38 -48.26
CA ILE A 28 47.44 6.55 -49.17
C ILE A 28 47.99 5.08 -49.34
N VAL A 29 47.17 4.03 -49.08
CA VAL A 29 47.06 2.74 -49.88
C VAL A 29 48.33 1.79 -49.94
N PRO A 30 48.33 0.49 -50.38
CA PRO A 30 47.30 -0.42 -50.97
C PRO A 30 47.02 -1.82 -50.32
N ARG A 31 46.11 -2.56 -50.98
CA ARG A 31 45.70 -4.00 -50.92
C ARG A 31 45.96 -4.65 -52.33
N PRO A 32 45.51 -5.88 -52.76
CA PRO A 32 44.92 -7.08 -52.12
C PRO A 32 45.79 -8.35 -52.44
N PRO A 33 45.36 -9.58 -52.90
CA PRO A 33 44.24 -10.02 -53.79
C PRO A 33 43.22 -11.02 -53.16
N HIS A 34 42.33 -11.63 -53.98
CA HIS A 34 41.15 -12.44 -53.58
C HIS A 34 41.14 -13.89 -54.13
N SER A 35 40.31 -14.80 -53.57
CA SER A 35 39.39 -15.64 -54.39
C SER A 35 38.28 -16.40 -53.63
N LYS A 36 37.09 -16.45 -54.26
CA LYS A 36 35.79 -17.08 -53.92
C LYS A 36 35.82 -18.63 -53.75
N ARG A 37 34.93 -19.22 -52.92
CA ARG A 37 33.79 -20.11 -53.30
C ARG A 37 33.17 -20.95 -52.15
N ASP A 38 31.87 -21.23 -52.30
CA ASP A 38 31.00 -22.24 -51.66
C ASP A 38 30.86 -23.48 -52.60
N PRO A 39 30.12 -24.59 -52.31
CA PRO A 39 29.46 -25.04 -51.07
C PRO A 39 29.61 -26.58 -50.77
N HIS A 40 28.78 -27.10 -49.84
CA HIS A 40 28.15 -28.45 -49.76
C HIS A 40 28.44 -29.43 -48.59
N LEU A 41 27.37 -30.18 -48.30
CA LEU A 41 27.14 -31.31 -47.38
C LEU A 41 28.05 -32.54 -47.64
N PRO A 42 28.11 -33.48 -46.66
CA PRO A 42 27.28 -34.68 -46.83
C PRO A 42 26.43 -35.07 -45.61
N ASP A 43 25.22 -35.58 -45.91
CA ASP A 43 24.39 -36.45 -45.06
C ASP A 43 24.70 -37.93 -45.44
N LEU A 44 23.97 -38.93 -44.91
CA LEU A 44 24.02 -40.41 -45.11
C LEU A 44 24.80 -41.22 -44.04
N ARG A 45 24.42 -42.45 -43.65
CA ARG A 45 23.12 -43.18 -43.57
C ARG A 45 23.33 -44.59 -42.93
N THR A 46 22.33 -45.10 -42.21
CA THR A 46 21.92 -46.53 -42.04
C THR A 46 22.94 -47.69 -41.94
N SER A 47 22.93 -48.40 -40.79
CA SER A 47 22.76 -49.87 -40.64
C SER A 47 22.70 -50.23 -39.14
N ALA A 48 21.83 -51.05 -38.54
CA ALA A 48 20.95 -52.16 -38.95
C ALA A 48 21.61 -53.55 -39.09
N GLY A 49 21.32 -54.47 -38.13
CA GLY A 49 21.39 -55.93 -38.32
C GLY A 49 22.14 -56.77 -37.25
N GLY A 50 21.44 -57.77 -36.68
CA GLY A 50 22.00 -58.92 -35.93
C GLY A 50 22.35 -58.70 -34.44
N GLY A 51 22.28 -59.70 -33.55
CA GLY A 51 21.75 -61.07 -33.71
C GLY A 51 22.14 -62.02 -32.55
N ASP A 52 21.27 -62.99 -32.24
CA ASP A 52 21.52 -64.31 -31.60
C ASP A 52 22.18 -64.42 -30.20
N ALA A 53 21.35 -64.22 -29.17
CA ALA A 53 20.77 -65.25 -28.27
C ALA A 53 21.56 -66.50 -27.74
N LEU A 54 21.20 -66.89 -26.48
CA LEU A 54 21.38 -68.20 -25.79
C LEU A 54 22.80 -68.52 -25.24
N ALA A 55 23.00 -69.17 -24.08
CA ALA A 55 22.11 -70.01 -23.25
C ALA A 55 22.35 -69.92 -21.71
N MET A 56 21.46 -70.54 -20.91
CA MET A 56 21.55 -70.71 -19.43
C MET A 56 22.08 -72.10 -19.03
N PRO A 57 22.36 -72.41 -17.73
CA PRO A 57 21.38 -73.27 -17.00
C PRO A 57 21.32 -73.19 -15.43
N THR A 58 20.17 -73.68 -14.90
CA THR A 58 19.94 -74.40 -13.60
C THR A 58 19.92 -73.70 -12.22
N MET A 59 19.23 -74.32 -11.24
CA MET A 59 18.96 -73.82 -9.87
C MET A 59 19.12 -74.89 -8.75
N ALA A 60 19.57 -74.46 -7.56
CA ALA A 60 19.34 -75.01 -6.20
C ALA A 60 19.77 -73.96 -5.13
N GLY A 61 19.47 -74.01 -3.82
CA GLY A 61 18.63 -74.88 -2.98
C GLY A 61 18.64 -74.38 -1.50
N PRO A 62 17.64 -74.68 -0.64
CA PRO A 62 17.47 -74.07 0.70
C PRO A 62 17.98 -74.96 1.87
N PRO A 63 18.29 -74.42 3.09
CA PRO A 63 17.23 -74.03 4.07
C PRO A 63 17.52 -72.83 5.01
N LEU A 64 16.43 -72.32 5.63
CA LEU A 64 16.24 -71.71 6.98
C LEU A 64 17.47 -71.07 7.70
N ASP A 65 17.40 -69.85 8.26
CA ASP A 65 16.46 -69.48 9.33
C ASP A 65 16.27 -67.94 9.55
N ALA A 66 15.47 -67.53 10.53
CA ALA A 66 14.88 -66.17 10.63
C ALA A 66 15.73 -65.01 11.20
N LYS A 67 15.51 -63.78 10.70
CA LYS A 67 15.26 -62.55 11.51
C LYS A 67 14.86 -61.29 10.72
N VAL A 68 13.89 -60.55 11.30
CA VAL A 68 13.66 -59.09 11.30
C VAL A 68 14.04 -58.28 10.04
N VAL A 69 13.02 -57.71 9.38
CA VAL A 69 13.17 -56.60 8.41
C VAL A 69 13.62 -55.33 9.12
N SER A 70 14.56 -54.59 8.52
CA SER A 70 15.03 -53.27 8.97
C SER A 70 14.91 -52.24 7.84
N ASP A 71 14.80 -50.96 8.20
CA ASP A 71 14.35 -49.91 7.29
C ASP A 71 15.29 -49.63 6.10
N PRO A 72 14.74 -49.39 4.89
CA PRO A 72 15.51 -49.03 3.70
C PRO A 72 15.82 -47.52 3.66
N TYR A 73 16.48 -46.99 4.70
CA TYR A 73 17.03 -45.63 4.70
C TYR A 73 18.50 -45.62 5.12
N PRO A 74 19.43 -45.06 4.32
CA PRO A 74 20.81 -44.88 4.75
C PRO A 74 20.87 -43.86 5.89
N PRO A 75 21.79 -44.02 6.87
CA PRO A 75 21.91 -43.08 7.98
C PRO A 75 22.27 -41.68 7.47
N ILE A 76 21.50 -40.68 7.90
CA ILE A 76 21.78 -39.27 7.61
C ILE A 76 23.19 -38.94 8.16
N PRO A 77 24.15 -38.50 7.34
CA PRO A 77 25.47 -38.15 7.83
C PRO A 77 25.36 -36.94 8.75
N ALA A 78 26.03 -37.01 9.92
CA ALA A 78 26.08 -35.89 10.86
C ALA A 78 26.61 -34.64 10.15
N SER A 79 25.87 -33.53 10.26
CA SER A 79 26.07 -32.30 9.50
C SER A 79 27.37 -31.59 9.87
N THR A 80 28.47 -32.05 9.27
CA THR A 80 29.79 -31.46 9.43
C THR A 80 29.79 -30.09 8.74
N SER A 81 30.02 -29.02 9.50
CA SER A 81 29.86 -27.63 9.07
C SER A 81 31.01 -27.15 8.17
N ALA A 82 31.13 -27.76 6.98
CA ALA A 82 32.23 -27.54 6.04
C ALA A 82 31.84 -27.67 4.55
N SER A 83 30.61 -27.30 4.17
CA SER A 83 30.35 -26.95 2.76
C SER A 83 30.80 -25.51 2.53
N ARG A 84 31.72 -25.32 1.58
CA ARG A 84 32.35 -24.02 1.29
C ARG A 84 31.33 -23.12 0.60
N ALA A 85 30.73 -22.19 1.34
CA ALA A 85 29.75 -21.25 0.80
C ALA A 85 30.34 -20.53 -0.43
N ALA A 86 29.64 -20.62 -1.57
CA ALA A 86 29.88 -19.69 -2.66
C ALA A 86 29.50 -18.29 -2.15
N ALA A 87 30.36 -17.30 -2.39
CA ALA A 87 30.06 -15.93 -2.00
C ALA A 87 28.79 -15.47 -2.72
N ASP A 88 27.86 -14.85 -1.96
CA ASP A 88 26.58 -14.42 -2.51
C ASP A 88 26.81 -13.37 -3.61
N LYS A 89 26.33 -13.67 -4.82
CA LYS A 89 26.40 -12.77 -5.97
C LYS A 89 25.23 -11.81 -5.90
N ILE A 90 25.53 -10.52 -5.76
CA ILE A 90 24.54 -9.46 -5.58
C ILE A 90 24.27 -8.77 -6.92
N GLY A 91 23.00 -8.66 -7.28
CA GLY A 91 22.52 -7.87 -8.41
C GLY A 91 21.67 -6.68 -7.94
N VAL A 92 21.70 -5.59 -8.71
CA VAL A 92 20.77 -4.46 -8.58
C VAL A 92 20.06 -4.29 -9.91
N LEU A 93 18.73 -4.26 -9.93
CA LEU A 93 17.93 -4.13 -11.14
C LEU A 93 17.24 -2.76 -11.16
N LEU A 94 17.68 -1.89 -12.05
CA LEU A 94 17.08 -0.58 -12.30
C LEU A 94 15.89 -0.72 -13.23
N LEU A 95 14.69 -0.35 -12.78
CA LEU A 95 13.48 -0.34 -13.62
C LEU A 95 13.17 1.08 -14.10
N ASN A 96 12.97 1.25 -15.40
CA ASN A 96 12.59 2.53 -16.00
C ASN A 96 11.69 2.30 -17.24
N LEU A 97 11.11 3.36 -17.81
CA LEU A 97 10.06 3.26 -18.83
C LEU A 97 10.60 2.77 -20.20
N GLY A 98 11.84 3.16 -20.53
CA GLY A 98 12.41 3.01 -21.87
C GLY A 98 12.06 4.19 -22.78
N GLY A 99 12.68 4.22 -23.95
CA GLY A 99 12.41 5.22 -24.97
C GLY A 99 13.08 4.84 -26.29
N PRO A 100 12.53 5.29 -27.43
CA PRO A 100 12.98 4.90 -28.76
C PRO A 100 14.40 5.41 -29.06
N GLU A 101 15.22 4.57 -29.68
CA GLU A 101 16.63 4.86 -29.99
C GLU A 101 16.82 5.50 -31.38
N SER A 102 15.75 5.53 -32.19
CA SER A 102 15.63 6.23 -33.47
C SER A 102 14.19 6.68 -33.72
N LEU A 103 13.95 7.42 -34.81
CA LEU A 103 12.61 7.85 -35.20
C LEU A 103 11.70 6.72 -35.70
N ASP A 104 12.28 5.62 -36.21
CA ASP A 104 11.54 4.45 -36.70
C ASP A 104 11.01 3.61 -35.53
N ASP A 105 11.72 3.63 -34.39
CA ASP A 105 11.35 2.92 -33.16
C ASP A 105 10.14 3.54 -32.42
N VAL A 106 9.75 4.77 -32.78
CA VAL A 106 8.71 5.52 -32.06
C VAL A 106 7.35 4.83 -32.13
N GLN A 107 6.94 4.27 -33.27
CA GLN A 107 5.66 3.56 -33.36
C GLN A 107 5.69 2.21 -32.61
N PRO A 108 6.71 1.34 -32.75
CA PRO A 108 6.88 0.15 -31.91
C PRO A 108 6.90 0.44 -30.41
N PHE A 109 7.61 1.47 -29.97
CA PHE A 109 7.63 1.92 -28.56
C PHE A 109 6.23 2.32 -28.07
N LEU A 110 5.51 3.17 -28.84
CA LEU A 110 4.14 3.57 -28.50
C LEU A 110 3.16 2.38 -28.54
N TYR A 111 3.39 1.40 -29.40
CA TYR A 111 2.60 0.17 -29.42
C TYR A 111 2.77 -0.61 -28.11
N ASN A 112 4.00 -0.82 -27.66
CA ASN A 112 4.29 -1.49 -26.38
C ASN A 112 3.66 -0.76 -25.19
N LEU A 113 3.76 0.58 -25.16
CA LEU A 113 3.16 1.42 -24.12
C LEU A 113 1.63 1.31 -24.07
N PHE A 114 0.94 1.36 -25.21
CA PHE A 114 -0.52 1.28 -25.26
C PHE A 114 -1.07 -0.16 -25.23
N ALA A 115 -0.23 -1.16 -25.49
CA ALA A 115 -0.56 -2.58 -25.32
C ALA A 115 -0.60 -3.01 -23.84
N ASP A 116 -0.02 -2.21 -22.93
CA ASP A 116 -0.03 -2.52 -21.50
C ASP A 116 -1.44 -2.36 -20.90
N PRO A 117 -2.03 -3.43 -20.33
CA PRO A 117 -3.32 -3.35 -19.66
C PRO A 117 -3.30 -2.47 -18.40
N ASP A 118 -2.13 -2.20 -17.80
CA ASP A 118 -2.03 -1.27 -16.67
C ASP A 118 -2.16 0.20 -17.10
N ILE A 119 -1.77 0.55 -18.34
CA ILE A 119 -1.87 1.90 -18.92
C ILE A 119 -3.24 2.12 -19.59
N ILE A 120 -3.69 1.17 -20.43
CA ILE A 120 -5.04 1.19 -21.02
C ILE A 120 -5.84 0.00 -20.49
N ARG A 121 -6.59 0.23 -19.42
CA ARG A 121 -7.45 -0.77 -18.77
C ARG A 121 -8.73 -1.00 -19.58
N LEU A 122 -8.76 -2.03 -20.42
CA LEU A 122 -10.01 -2.55 -21.00
C LEU A 122 -10.74 -3.50 -20.01
N PRO A 123 -12.08 -3.61 -20.08
CA PRO A 123 -12.80 -4.67 -19.38
C PRO A 123 -12.28 -6.06 -19.78
N PRO A 124 -12.24 -7.08 -18.89
CA PRO A 124 -11.73 -8.41 -19.22
C PRO A 124 -12.42 -9.06 -20.43
N SER A 125 -13.72 -8.82 -20.62
CA SER A 125 -14.51 -9.26 -21.77
C SER A 125 -14.12 -8.61 -23.11
N LEU A 126 -13.33 -7.53 -23.09
CA LEU A 126 -12.83 -6.79 -24.25
C LEU A 126 -11.30 -6.80 -24.35
N ALA A 127 -10.58 -7.45 -23.43
CA ALA A 127 -9.12 -7.46 -23.40
C ALA A 127 -8.47 -8.01 -24.70
N PHE A 128 -9.18 -8.87 -25.43
CA PHE A 128 -8.75 -9.37 -26.75
C PHE A 128 -8.62 -8.26 -27.82
N LEU A 129 -9.22 -7.09 -27.60
CA LEU A 129 -9.11 -5.91 -28.48
C LEU A 129 -7.86 -5.06 -28.18
N GLN A 130 -7.15 -5.29 -27.06
CA GLN A 130 -5.98 -4.50 -26.65
C GLN A 130 -4.94 -4.35 -27.78
N PRO A 131 -4.53 -5.40 -28.52
CA PRO A 131 -3.50 -5.26 -29.57
C PRO A 131 -3.98 -4.40 -30.75
N ALA A 132 -5.26 -4.51 -31.13
CA ALA A 132 -5.84 -3.72 -32.22
C ALA A 132 -5.97 -2.24 -31.83
N ILE A 133 -6.35 -1.97 -30.58
CA ILE A 133 -6.47 -0.61 -30.04
C ILE A 133 -5.07 0.03 -29.87
N ALA A 134 -4.09 -0.71 -29.35
CA ALA A 134 -2.70 -0.27 -29.27
C ALA A 134 -2.10 0.01 -30.67
N GLY A 135 -2.35 -0.86 -31.66
CA GLY A 135 -1.95 -0.66 -33.05
C GLY A 135 -2.54 0.60 -33.67
N ALA A 136 -3.85 0.84 -33.47
CA ALA A 136 -4.50 2.06 -33.97
C ALA A 136 -3.96 3.33 -33.30
N ILE A 137 -3.87 3.36 -31.96
CA ILE A 137 -3.44 4.55 -31.21
C ILE A 137 -1.97 4.88 -31.48
N SER A 138 -1.08 3.88 -31.49
CA SER A 138 0.35 4.09 -31.80
C SER A 138 0.56 4.62 -33.21
N THR A 139 -0.11 4.05 -34.22
CA THR A 139 -0.03 4.51 -35.61
C THR A 139 -0.54 5.94 -35.78
N LEU A 140 -1.62 6.32 -35.08
CA LEU A 140 -2.17 7.67 -35.12
C LEU A 140 -1.29 8.71 -34.39
N ARG A 141 -0.53 8.30 -33.37
CA ARG A 141 0.30 9.22 -32.56
C ARG A 141 1.74 9.36 -33.01
N ALA A 142 2.32 8.31 -33.61
CA ALA A 142 3.71 8.33 -34.04
C ALA A 142 4.09 9.59 -34.86
N PRO A 143 3.27 10.08 -35.83
CA PRO A 143 3.62 11.31 -36.59
C PRO A 143 3.73 12.60 -35.76
N GLN A 144 3.19 12.65 -34.54
CA GLN A 144 3.43 13.74 -33.59
C GLN A 144 4.66 13.43 -32.73
N SER A 145 4.73 12.26 -32.10
CA SER A 145 5.87 11.89 -31.25
C SER A 145 7.21 11.85 -31.99
N CYS A 146 7.24 11.47 -33.27
CA CYS A 146 8.44 11.56 -34.11
C CYS A 146 8.93 13.00 -34.29
N LYS A 147 8.07 14.03 -34.19
CA LYS A 147 8.49 15.43 -34.26
C LYS A 147 9.21 15.86 -32.98
N GLY A 148 8.65 15.54 -31.82
CA GLY A 148 9.31 15.79 -30.53
C GLY A 148 10.62 15.06 -30.40
N TYR A 149 10.65 13.77 -30.74
CA TYR A 149 11.91 13.02 -30.82
C TYR A 149 12.88 13.61 -31.85
N SER A 150 12.42 14.15 -32.98
CA SER A 150 13.29 14.86 -33.94
C SER A 150 13.88 16.14 -33.36
N ALA A 151 13.08 16.93 -32.63
CA ALA A 151 13.51 18.20 -32.04
C ALA A 151 14.64 18.00 -31.02
N ILE A 152 14.58 16.92 -30.23
CA ILE A 152 15.59 16.61 -29.19
C ILE A 152 16.80 15.80 -29.71
N GLY A 153 16.94 15.64 -31.04
CA GLY A 153 18.11 15.01 -31.67
C GLY A 153 17.88 13.62 -32.31
N GLY A 154 16.62 13.21 -32.47
CA GLY A 154 16.21 12.01 -33.21
C GLY A 154 15.93 10.75 -32.37
N LYS A 155 16.10 10.82 -31.05
CA LYS A 155 15.96 9.68 -30.12
C LYS A 155 15.75 10.11 -28.67
N SER A 156 15.37 9.17 -27.79
CA SER A 156 15.36 9.38 -26.35
C SER A 156 16.76 9.23 -25.75
N PRO A 157 17.24 10.20 -24.93
CA PRO A 157 18.50 10.06 -24.19
C PRO A 157 18.36 9.20 -22.92
N LEU A 158 17.12 8.88 -22.50
CA LEU A 158 16.80 8.20 -21.24
C LEU A 158 17.63 6.93 -21.02
N ARG A 159 17.77 6.09 -22.06
CA ARG A 159 18.50 4.83 -21.98
C ARG A 159 19.99 5.05 -21.71
N GLU A 160 20.66 5.91 -22.48
CA GLU A 160 22.08 6.19 -22.27
C GLU A 160 22.35 6.81 -20.89
N ILE A 161 21.41 7.62 -20.38
CA ILE A 161 21.51 8.19 -19.03
C ILE A 161 21.36 7.09 -17.98
N THR A 162 20.38 6.18 -18.12
CA THR A 162 20.19 5.06 -17.19
C THR A 162 21.31 4.02 -17.24
N GLU A 163 21.89 3.75 -18.40
CA GLU A 163 23.11 2.94 -18.52
C GLU A 163 24.29 3.60 -17.79
N ARG A 164 24.49 4.91 -17.95
CA ARG A 164 25.52 5.67 -17.19
C ARG A 164 25.21 5.73 -15.70
N GLN A 165 23.94 5.81 -15.29
CA GLN A 165 23.51 5.76 -13.88
C GLN A 165 23.85 4.40 -13.25
N ALA A 166 23.58 3.29 -13.93
CA ALA A 166 23.98 1.96 -13.49
C ALA A 166 25.49 1.86 -13.28
N ASP A 167 26.25 2.37 -14.26
CA ASP A 167 27.71 2.42 -14.28
C ASP A 167 28.31 3.14 -13.06
N VAL A 168 27.76 4.31 -12.70
CA VAL A 168 28.25 5.08 -11.52
C VAL A 168 27.70 4.54 -10.20
N LEU A 169 26.50 3.96 -10.18
CA LEU A 169 25.91 3.33 -9.01
C LEU A 169 26.68 2.06 -8.62
N GLU A 170 27.08 1.23 -9.58
CA GLU A 170 27.92 0.05 -9.35
C GLU A 170 29.22 0.46 -8.64
N ARG A 171 29.93 1.46 -9.19
CA ARG A 171 31.16 2.01 -8.61
C ARG A 171 30.97 2.67 -7.24
N ALA A 172 29.81 3.26 -6.97
CA ALA A 172 29.49 3.84 -5.66
C ALA A 172 29.27 2.74 -4.60
N ILE A 173 28.53 1.68 -4.93
CA ILE A 173 28.29 0.54 -4.03
C ILE A 173 29.60 -0.24 -3.78
N GLU A 174 30.43 -0.44 -4.82
CA GLU A 174 31.78 -1.00 -4.68
C GLU A 174 32.68 -0.12 -3.81
N GLY A 175 32.65 1.20 -3.99
CA GLY A 175 33.39 2.16 -3.19
C GLY A 175 32.99 2.17 -1.71
N LYS A 176 31.72 1.85 -1.42
CA LYS A 176 31.19 1.62 -0.05
C LYS A 176 31.46 0.20 0.47
N GLY A 177 32.21 -0.62 -0.28
CA GLY A 177 32.78 -1.90 0.17
C GLY A 177 31.97 -3.15 -0.21
N GLN A 178 30.95 -3.03 -1.07
CA GLN A 178 30.11 -4.15 -1.48
C GLN A 178 30.21 -4.40 -2.99
N ALA A 179 30.75 -5.56 -3.38
CA ALA A 179 30.69 -5.99 -4.78
C ALA A 179 29.25 -6.34 -5.17
N CYS A 180 28.78 -5.80 -6.30
CA CYS A 180 27.50 -6.11 -6.92
C CYS A 180 27.62 -6.00 -8.45
N LYS A 181 26.55 -6.33 -9.17
CA LYS A 181 26.38 -5.97 -10.58
C LYS A 181 25.06 -5.26 -10.82
N VAL A 182 25.06 -4.15 -11.53
CA VAL A 182 23.86 -3.37 -11.85
C VAL A 182 23.35 -3.73 -13.25
N TYR A 183 22.03 -3.86 -13.38
CA TYR A 183 21.32 -4.21 -14.60
C TYR A 183 20.28 -3.15 -14.90
N VAL A 184 20.09 -2.83 -16.18
CA VAL A 184 19.06 -1.91 -16.65
C VAL A 184 17.92 -2.74 -17.26
N ALA A 185 16.69 -2.45 -16.88
CA ALA A 185 15.47 -3.01 -17.45
C ALA A 185 14.49 -1.89 -17.83
N MET A 186 14.09 -1.89 -19.08
CA MET A 186 13.18 -0.91 -19.67
C MET A 186 11.82 -1.56 -19.93
N ARG A 187 10.74 -0.89 -19.53
CA ARG A 187 9.40 -1.48 -19.53
C ARG A 187 8.79 -1.64 -20.93
N TYR A 188 9.08 -0.72 -21.85
CA TYR A 188 8.50 -0.67 -23.21
C TYR A 188 9.52 -0.61 -24.35
N TRP A 189 10.81 -0.62 -24.04
CA TRP A 189 11.90 -0.65 -25.03
C TRP A 189 13.07 -1.54 -24.59
N HIS A 190 14.10 -1.69 -25.43
CA HIS A 190 15.33 -2.41 -25.09
C HIS A 190 16.22 -1.62 -24.10
N PRO A 191 16.99 -2.30 -23.23
CA PRO A 191 16.89 -3.72 -22.91
C PRO A 191 15.61 -4.01 -22.12
N TYR A 192 14.78 -4.94 -22.60
CA TYR A 192 13.53 -5.29 -21.93
C TYR A 192 13.81 -5.93 -20.56
N THR A 193 12.84 -5.87 -19.65
CA THR A 193 12.90 -6.55 -18.35
C THR A 193 13.26 -8.03 -18.51
N GLU A 194 12.69 -8.72 -19.48
CA GLU A 194 12.98 -10.10 -19.85
C GLU A 194 14.47 -10.31 -20.20
N GLU A 195 15.07 -9.42 -20.99
CA GLU A 195 16.48 -9.52 -21.41
C GLU A 195 17.44 -9.32 -20.23
N ALA A 196 17.10 -8.40 -19.31
CA ALA A 196 17.81 -8.16 -18.07
C ALA A 196 17.70 -9.35 -17.10
N MET A 197 16.50 -9.93 -16.94
CA MET A 197 16.31 -11.14 -16.12
C MET A 197 17.07 -12.34 -16.70
N GLU A 198 17.11 -12.50 -18.03
CA GLU A 198 17.98 -13.48 -18.68
C GLU A 198 19.47 -13.24 -18.39
N GLN A 199 19.89 -11.98 -18.22
CA GLN A 199 21.29 -11.67 -17.89
C GLN A 199 21.60 -11.98 -16.42
N ILE A 200 20.70 -11.62 -15.50
CA ILE A 200 20.73 -11.98 -14.07
C ILE A 200 20.84 -13.50 -13.88
N LYS A 201 20.10 -14.30 -14.69
CA LYS A 201 20.23 -15.76 -14.74
C LYS A 201 21.61 -16.21 -15.23
N ARG A 202 22.09 -15.68 -16.37
CA ARG A 202 23.40 -16.02 -16.97
C ARG A 202 24.58 -15.69 -16.05
N ASP A 203 24.54 -14.58 -15.34
CA ASP A 203 25.57 -14.16 -14.39
C ASP A 203 25.48 -14.91 -13.05
N GLY A 204 24.39 -15.64 -12.78
CA GLY A 204 24.21 -16.50 -11.61
C GLY A 204 24.05 -15.72 -10.30
N ILE A 205 23.29 -14.63 -10.33
CA ILE A 205 22.96 -13.81 -9.15
C ILE A 205 22.17 -14.64 -8.12
N SER A 206 22.48 -14.47 -6.83
CA SER A 206 21.82 -15.18 -5.72
C SER A 206 21.06 -14.27 -4.74
N ARG A 207 21.20 -12.94 -4.90
CA ARG A 207 20.52 -11.86 -4.15
C ARG A 207 20.26 -10.68 -5.09
N LEU A 208 19.01 -10.22 -5.20
CA LEU A 208 18.62 -9.11 -6.07
C LEU A 208 17.99 -7.94 -5.28
N VAL A 209 18.40 -6.70 -5.55
CA VAL A 209 17.66 -5.49 -5.15
C VAL A 209 16.99 -4.91 -6.39
N VAL A 210 15.69 -4.67 -6.32
CA VAL A 210 14.90 -4.06 -7.40
C VAL A 210 14.64 -2.60 -7.05
N LEU A 211 15.09 -1.69 -7.91
CA LEU A 211 15.06 -0.25 -7.71
C LEU A 211 14.43 0.43 -8.94
N PRO A 212 13.13 0.76 -8.93
CA PRO A 212 12.53 1.62 -9.92
C PRO A 212 13.13 3.03 -9.84
N LEU A 213 13.46 3.63 -10.99
CA LEU A 213 14.02 4.98 -11.09
C LEU A 213 12.94 6.09 -11.05
N TYR A 214 11.80 5.78 -10.43
CA TYR A 214 10.73 6.72 -10.09
C TYR A 214 10.82 7.02 -8.60
N PRO A 215 11.04 8.29 -8.17
CA PRO A 215 11.10 8.62 -6.74
C PRO A 215 9.77 8.36 -6.04
N GLN A 216 8.66 8.61 -6.73
CA GLN A 216 7.30 8.36 -6.29
C GLN A 216 6.74 7.10 -6.97
N PHE A 217 6.05 6.24 -6.22
CA PHE A 217 5.34 5.09 -6.74
C PHE A 217 4.08 5.53 -7.48
N SER A 218 3.83 4.95 -8.66
CA SER A 218 2.49 4.86 -9.23
C SER A 218 2.20 3.42 -9.65
N ILE A 219 0.91 3.06 -9.58
CA ILE A 219 0.38 1.80 -10.13
C ILE A 219 0.72 1.69 -11.63
N SER A 220 0.82 2.82 -12.35
CA SER A 220 1.11 2.89 -13.78
C SER A 220 2.60 2.72 -14.14
N THR A 221 3.54 3.07 -13.25
CA THR A 221 4.99 3.08 -13.52
C THR A 221 5.73 1.94 -12.81
N SER A 222 6.01 2.10 -11.52
CA SER A 222 6.59 1.08 -10.64
C SER A 222 5.69 -0.15 -10.60
N GLY A 223 4.37 0.02 -10.43
CA GLY A 223 3.42 -1.09 -10.37
C GLY A 223 3.41 -1.98 -11.62
N SER A 224 3.37 -1.40 -12.83
CA SER A 224 3.41 -2.18 -14.08
C SER A 224 4.72 -2.97 -14.21
N SER A 225 5.85 -2.33 -13.85
CA SER A 225 7.18 -2.95 -13.92
C SER A 225 7.33 -4.10 -12.91
N LEU A 226 6.78 -3.96 -11.71
CA LEU A 226 6.77 -5.00 -10.68
C LEU A 226 5.81 -6.16 -11.03
N ARG A 227 4.64 -5.90 -11.62
CA ARG A 227 3.73 -6.95 -12.12
C ARG A 227 4.23 -7.66 -13.38
N LEU A 228 5.14 -7.06 -14.15
CA LEU A 228 5.90 -7.81 -15.16
C LEU A 228 6.89 -8.74 -14.48
N LEU A 229 7.71 -8.23 -13.54
CA LEU A 229 8.65 -9.05 -12.80
C LEU A 229 7.97 -10.23 -12.10
N GLN A 230 6.87 -10.01 -11.39
CA GLN A 230 6.12 -11.08 -10.70
C GLN A 230 5.83 -12.28 -11.62
N ARG A 231 5.29 -12.02 -12.82
CA ARG A 231 5.00 -13.06 -13.82
C ARG A 231 6.25 -13.78 -14.35
N LEU A 232 7.40 -13.09 -14.38
CA LEU A 232 8.70 -13.71 -14.72
C LEU A 232 9.25 -14.55 -13.56
N PHE A 233 9.07 -14.10 -12.32
CA PHE A 233 9.41 -14.85 -11.10
C PHE A 233 8.56 -16.13 -10.95
N GLU A 234 7.27 -16.07 -11.25
CA GLU A 234 6.37 -17.24 -11.29
C GLU A 234 6.68 -18.20 -12.44
N GLY A 235 7.03 -17.66 -13.62
CA GLY A 235 7.20 -18.43 -14.86
C GLY A 235 8.51 -19.23 -14.97
N ASP A 236 9.56 -18.88 -14.22
CA ASP A 236 10.89 -19.47 -14.32
C ASP A 236 11.38 -20.04 -12.98
N ARG A 237 11.76 -21.33 -12.95
CA ARG A 237 12.18 -22.03 -11.71
C ARG A 237 13.51 -21.56 -11.11
N PHE A 238 14.38 -20.89 -11.87
CA PHE A 238 15.54 -20.21 -11.31
C PHE A 238 15.10 -18.90 -10.64
N LEU A 239 14.25 -18.11 -11.32
CA LEU A 239 13.77 -16.84 -10.78
C LEU A 239 12.92 -17.06 -9.51
N ALA A 240 12.04 -18.05 -9.48
CA ALA A 240 11.28 -18.43 -8.29
C ALA A 240 12.16 -18.75 -7.05
N GLY A 241 13.43 -19.12 -7.25
CA GLY A 241 14.42 -19.34 -6.18
C GLY A 241 15.32 -18.13 -5.87
N LEU A 242 15.25 -17.06 -6.65
CA LEU A 242 16.07 -15.86 -6.50
C LEU A 242 15.51 -14.97 -5.39
N ARG A 243 16.17 -15.01 -4.23
CA ARG A 243 15.95 -14.04 -3.14
C ARG A 243 16.07 -12.62 -3.69
N HIS A 244 15.00 -11.84 -3.55
CA HIS A 244 14.96 -10.45 -3.97
C HIS A 244 14.42 -9.55 -2.84
N THR A 245 14.50 -8.23 -3.05
CA THR A 245 13.74 -7.20 -2.32
C THR A 245 13.52 -6.01 -3.25
N VAL A 246 12.57 -5.13 -2.91
CA VAL A 246 12.19 -3.96 -3.71
C VAL A 246 12.26 -2.69 -2.87
N ILE A 247 12.69 -1.59 -3.49
CA ILE A 247 12.65 -0.22 -2.99
C ILE A 247 11.56 0.51 -3.81
N PRO A 248 10.27 0.51 -3.41
CA PRO A 248 9.14 0.84 -4.30
C PRO A 248 8.98 2.33 -4.62
N SER A 249 9.26 3.19 -3.64
CA SER A 249 9.35 4.65 -3.70
C SER A 249 10.48 5.11 -2.77
N TRP A 250 11.05 6.29 -3.01
CA TRP A 250 12.21 6.80 -2.27
C TRP A 250 12.34 8.34 -2.28
N TYR A 251 11.27 9.05 -2.67
CA TYR A 251 11.18 10.50 -2.73
C TYR A 251 11.50 11.24 -1.41
N GLN A 252 11.35 10.58 -0.25
CA GLN A 252 11.69 11.16 1.06
C GLN A 252 13.20 11.17 1.36
N ARG A 253 14.04 10.46 0.59
CA ARG A 253 15.44 10.22 0.98
C ARG A 253 16.24 11.54 1.08
N PRO A 254 17.00 11.76 2.18
CA PRO A 254 17.69 13.02 2.41
C PRO A 254 18.67 13.44 1.30
N GLY A 255 19.37 12.49 0.67
CA GLY A 255 20.33 12.79 -0.39
C GLY A 255 19.64 13.23 -1.69
N TYR A 256 18.60 12.54 -2.12
CA TYR A 256 17.73 12.93 -3.23
C TYR A 256 17.10 14.32 -3.00
N VAL A 257 16.50 14.57 -1.82
CA VAL A 257 15.91 15.88 -1.48
C VAL A 257 16.97 16.99 -1.50
N ASN A 258 18.16 16.74 -0.97
CA ASN A 258 19.26 17.71 -1.02
C ASN A 258 19.77 17.93 -2.45
N ALA A 259 19.92 16.89 -3.27
CA ALA A 259 20.39 17.00 -4.65
C ALA A 259 19.38 17.75 -5.54
N MET A 260 18.08 17.56 -5.33
CA MET A 260 17.05 18.37 -6.01
C MET A 260 17.09 19.82 -5.54
N ALA A 261 17.18 20.07 -4.21
CA ALA A 261 17.32 21.42 -3.68
C ALA A 261 18.63 22.11 -4.10
N ASP A 262 19.72 21.37 -4.32
CA ASP A 262 20.98 21.88 -4.88
C ASP A 262 20.77 22.41 -6.30
N LEU A 263 20.11 21.64 -7.17
CA LEU A 263 19.86 22.04 -8.55
C LEU A 263 18.86 23.21 -8.63
N VAL A 264 17.78 23.19 -7.85
CA VAL A 264 16.83 24.32 -7.76
C VAL A 264 17.54 25.59 -7.27
N TRP A 265 18.37 25.49 -6.22
CA TRP A 265 19.14 26.62 -5.68
C TRP A 265 20.18 27.15 -6.69
N GLN A 266 20.87 26.26 -7.42
CA GLN A 266 21.85 26.63 -8.44
C GLN A 266 21.22 27.34 -9.65
N GLU A 267 20.03 26.94 -10.10
CA GLU A 267 19.31 27.67 -11.17
C GLU A 267 18.69 28.97 -10.66
N MET A 268 18.14 28.98 -9.43
CA MET A 268 17.60 30.17 -8.78
C MET A 268 18.65 31.28 -8.65
N ALA A 269 19.91 30.91 -8.33
CA ALA A 269 21.04 31.84 -8.24
C ALA A 269 21.47 32.47 -9.58
N LYS A 270 20.89 32.06 -10.73
CA LYS A 270 21.19 32.65 -12.05
C LYS A 270 20.22 33.76 -12.47
N PHE A 271 19.11 33.97 -11.74
CA PHE A 271 18.22 35.11 -11.96
C PHE A 271 18.87 36.39 -11.39
N ASP A 272 18.79 37.51 -12.11
CA ASP A 272 19.37 38.81 -11.67
C ASP A 272 18.77 39.31 -10.33
N SER A 273 17.58 38.81 -9.99
CA SER A 273 16.89 38.98 -8.72
C SER A 273 16.10 37.69 -8.47
N PRO A 274 16.50 36.85 -7.50
CA PRO A 274 15.75 35.63 -7.13
C PRO A 274 14.37 35.91 -6.50
N GLU A 275 14.15 37.13 -6.00
CA GLU A 275 12.91 37.53 -5.35
C GLU A 275 11.74 37.53 -6.34
N GLY A 276 10.63 36.89 -5.97
CA GLY A 276 9.43 36.81 -6.82
C GLY A 276 9.57 35.92 -8.05
N VAL A 277 10.57 35.02 -8.10
CA VAL A 277 10.58 33.88 -9.02
C VAL A 277 9.58 32.84 -8.55
N GLU A 278 8.69 32.39 -9.44
CA GLU A 278 7.78 31.28 -9.17
C GLU A 278 8.50 29.94 -9.32
N VAL A 279 8.50 29.09 -8.29
CA VAL A 279 9.06 27.72 -8.36
C VAL A 279 7.96 26.76 -8.83
N PHE A 280 8.00 26.39 -10.09
CA PHE A 280 6.92 25.65 -10.74
C PHE A 280 7.28 24.16 -10.89
N PHE A 281 6.78 23.32 -9.99
CA PHE A 281 6.97 21.87 -10.08
C PHE A 281 6.04 21.31 -11.15
N SER A 282 6.61 20.68 -12.18
CA SER A 282 5.86 19.97 -13.21
C SER A 282 6.05 18.47 -13.08
N ALA A 283 4.94 17.78 -12.78
CA ALA A 283 4.87 16.35 -12.57
C ALA A 283 4.08 15.69 -13.70
N HIS A 284 4.47 14.50 -14.16
CA HIS A 284 3.65 13.74 -15.11
C HIS A 284 2.24 13.51 -14.53
N GLY A 285 1.20 13.78 -15.31
CA GLY A 285 -0.17 13.56 -14.85
C GLY A 285 -0.52 12.07 -14.74
N VAL A 286 -1.52 11.74 -13.92
CA VAL A 286 -2.15 10.41 -13.93
C VAL A 286 -3.65 10.55 -14.15
N PRO A 287 -4.34 9.53 -14.71
CA PRO A 287 -5.79 9.47 -14.70
C PRO A 287 -6.31 9.61 -13.27
N LYS A 288 -7.24 10.54 -13.05
CA LYS A 288 -7.81 10.86 -11.72
C LYS A 288 -8.38 9.63 -11.01
N SER A 289 -8.92 8.69 -11.80
CA SER A 289 -9.42 7.40 -11.33
C SER A 289 -8.38 6.47 -10.70
N TYR A 290 -7.08 6.65 -10.96
CA TYR A 290 -6.05 5.85 -10.27
C TYR A 290 -5.90 6.32 -8.81
N VAL A 291 -5.85 7.64 -8.59
CA VAL A 291 -5.78 8.21 -7.23
C VAL A 291 -7.10 8.01 -6.48
N GLU A 292 -8.23 8.46 -7.05
CA GLU A 292 -9.51 8.50 -6.33
C GLU A 292 -10.21 7.14 -6.17
N LEU A 293 -9.88 6.14 -7.01
CA LEU A 293 -10.56 4.84 -6.99
C LEU A 293 -9.60 3.67 -6.76
N ALA A 294 -8.37 3.72 -7.29
CA ALA A 294 -7.41 2.61 -7.18
C ALA A 294 -6.40 2.76 -6.03
N GLY A 295 -6.49 3.82 -5.23
CA GLY A 295 -5.57 4.08 -4.12
C GLY A 295 -4.14 4.39 -4.55
N ASP A 296 -3.93 4.92 -5.76
CA ASP A 296 -2.59 5.23 -6.27
C ASP A 296 -1.94 6.38 -5.43
N PRO A 297 -0.88 6.09 -4.65
CA PRO A 297 -0.31 7.03 -3.67
C PRO A 297 0.48 8.16 -4.34
N TYR A 298 0.70 8.11 -5.65
CA TYR A 298 1.50 9.07 -6.43
C TYR A 298 1.22 10.54 -6.12
N LYS A 299 -0.07 10.90 -5.90
CA LYS A 299 -0.44 12.29 -5.54
C LYS A 299 0.14 12.70 -4.18
N GLU A 300 0.02 11.83 -3.19
CA GLU A 300 0.41 12.11 -1.80
C GLU A 300 1.93 12.09 -1.66
N GLU A 301 2.60 11.10 -2.25
CA GLU A 301 4.07 11.05 -2.34
C GLU A 301 4.64 12.26 -3.10
N MET A 302 3.97 12.73 -4.17
CA MET A 302 4.41 13.91 -4.92
C MET A 302 4.24 15.21 -4.12
N GLU A 303 3.10 15.40 -3.45
CA GLU A 303 2.85 16.59 -2.63
C GLU A 303 3.79 16.65 -1.41
N GLU A 304 4.08 15.52 -0.77
CA GLU A 304 5.11 15.45 0.29
C GLU A 304 6.53 15.68 -0.27
N CYS A 305 6.88 15.09 -1.41
CA CYS A 305 8.17 15.31 -2.08
C CYS A 305 8.44 16.81 -2.33
N VAL A 306 7.45 17.53 -2.86
CA VAL A 306 7.53 18.99 -3.07
C VAL A 306 7.65 19.73 -1.75
N GLY A 307 6.89 19.32 -0.73
CA GLY A 307 6.99 19.88 0.63
C GLY A 307 8.38 19.75 1.25
N LEU A 308 9.01 18.58 1.11
CA LEU A 308 10.37 18.30 1.60
C LEU A 308 11.44 19.14 0.88
N ILE A 309 11.37 19.24 -0.46
CA ILE A 309 12.29 20.06 -1.25
C ILE A 309 12.13 21.55 -0.92
N MET A 310 10.89 22.05 -0.77
CA MET A 310 10.66 23.44 -0.35
C MET A 310 11.10 23.71 1.10
N ALA A 311 11.01 22.72 2.01
CA ALA A 311 11.55 22.84 3.37
C ALA A 311 13.08 22.85 3.41
N GLU A 312 13.76 22.16 2.48
CA GLU A 312 15.21 22.24 2.27
C GLU A 312 15.63 23.60 1.68
N LEU A 313 14.93 24.07 0.65
CA LEU A 313 15.16 25.39 0.04
C LEU A 313 15.01 26.55 1.03
N ARG A 314 13.99 26.50 1.90
CA ARG A 314 13.80 27.47 3.00
C ARG A 314 14.99 27.49 3.97
N ARG A 315 15.52 26.32 4.35
CA ARG A 315 16.72 26.22 5.21
C ARG A 315 17.98 26.78 4.53
N ARG A 316 17.97 26.92 3.21
CA ARG A 316 19.02 27.53 2.37
C ARG A 316 18.76 29.00 2.02
N GLY A 317 17.70 29.61 2.58
CA GLY A 317 17.35 31.02 2.38
C GLY A 317 16.44 31.31 1.17
N VAL A 318 15.88 30.28 0.53
CA VAL A 318 14.95 30.41 -0.62
C VAL A 318 13.52 30.11 -0.14
N ASP A 319 12.75 31.15 0.17
CA ASP A 319 11.32 31.07 0.55
C ASP A 319 10.43 31.70 -0.53
N ASN A 320 10.59 31.20 -1.75
CA ASN A 320 9.80 31.61 -2.91
C ASN A 320 8.40 30.94 -2.90
N HIS A 321 7.43 31.58 -3.56
CA HIS A 321 6.17 30.92 -3.87
C HIS A 321 6.40 29.75 -4.83
N HIS A 322 5.57 28.71 -4.71
CA HIS A 322 5.66 27.52 -5.54
C HIS A 322 4.27 27.00 -5.94
N THR A 323 4.23 26.36 -7.10
CA THR A 323 3.04 25.70 -7.65
C THR A 323 3.42 24.28 -8.08
N LEU A 324 2.64 23.28 -7.69
CA LEU A 324 2.68 21.94 -8.29
C LEU A 324 1.58 21.82 -9.35
N ALA A 325 1.93 21.34 -10.53
CA ALA A 325 0.98 21.09 -11.61
C ALA A 325 1.34 19.83 -12.42
N TYR A 326 0.33 19.30 -13.11
CA TYR A 326 0.39 18.01 -13.80
C TYR A 326 0.36 18.16 -15.33
N GLN A 327 1.34 17.58 -16.01
CA GLN A 327 1.59 17.69 -17.46
C GLN A 327 1.12 16.45 -18.26
N SER A 328 1.40 16.42 -19.56
CA SER A 328 1.27 15.25 -20.45
C SER A 328 -0.10 14.55 -20.45
N ARG A 329 -1.21 15.28 -20.31
CA ARG A 329 -2.57 14.69 -20.26
C ARG A 329 -2.98 14.05 -21.59
N VAL A 330 -3.49 12.81 -21.55
CA VAL A 330 -3.80 12.01 -22.74
C VAL A 330 -5.26 11.51 -22.78
N GLY A 331 -5.97 11.85 -23.86
CA GLY A 331 -7.30 11.29 -24.17
C GLY A 331 -8.48 11.90 -23.39
N PRO A 332 -9.69 11.31 -23.49
CA PRO A 332 -10.96 11.90 -23.05
C PRO A 332 -11.40 11.46 -21.62
N VAL A 333 -10.44 11.13 -20.76
CA VAL A 333 -10.68 10.84 -19.33
C VAL A 333 -10.33 12.07 -18.49
N GLU A 334 -10.74 12.11 -17.23
CA GLU A 334 -10.29 13.15 -16.31
C GLU A 334 -8.91 12.80 -15.75
N TRP A 335 -7.99 13.76 -15.78
CA TRP A 335 -6.63 13.64 -15.26
C TRP A 335 -6.49 14.42 -13.95
N LEU A 336 -5.45 14.10 -13.18
CA LEU A 336 -5.11 14.81 -11.95
C LEU A 336 -4.84 16.31 -12.23
N ARG A 337 -5.17 17.17 -11.26
CA ARG A 337 -5.19 18.64 -11.39
C ARG A 337 -4.37 19.30 -10.28
N PRO A 338 -3.87 20.53 -10.47
CA PRO A 338 -4.09 21.43 -11.62
C PRO A 338 -3.25 21.04 -12.85
N TYR A 339 -3.70 21.40 -14.05
CA TYR A 339 -2.97 21.09 -15.29
C TYR A 339 -1.89 22.15 -15.58
N THR A 340 -0.68 21.72 -15.98
CA THR A 340 0.46 22.63 -16.25
C THR A 340 0.10 23.77 -17.21
N ASP A 341 -0.56 23.47 -18.33
CA ASP A 341 -0.96 24.47 -19.32
C ASP A 341 -1.97 25.51 -18.79
N GLN A 342 -2.78 25.16 -17.78
CA GLN A 342 -3.74 26.08 -17.16
C GLN A 342 -3.09 26.87 -16.03
N SER A 343 -2.23 26.24 -15.23
CA SER A 343 -1.47 26.91 -14.16
C SER A 343 -0.53 27.99 -14.72
N ILE A 344 0.20 27.72 -15.81
CA ILE A 344 1.07 28.71 -16.47
C ILE A 344 0.27 29.95 -16.91
N ARG A 345 -0.87 29.74 -17.61
CA ARG A 345 -1.76 30.84 -18.03
C ARG A 345 -2.33 31.62 -16.86
N LYS A 346 -2.73 30.94 -15.78
CA LYS A 346 -3.24 31.56 -14.55
C LYS A 346 -2.18 32.45 -13.91
N LEU A 347 -0.98 31.91 -13.64
CA LEU A 347 0.12 32.61 -12.97
C LEU A 347 0.60 33.82 -13.79
N ALA A 348 0.71 33.68 -15.11
CA ALA A 348 1.09 34.77 -15.99
C ALA A 348 0.05 35.92 -16.01
N ALA A 349 -1.25 35.59 -15.92
CA ALA A 349 -2.34 36.55 -15.78
C ALA A 349 -2.44 37.18 -14.37
N GLU A 350 -2.03 36.45 -13.33
CA GLU A 350 -1.84 36.95 -11.96
C GLU A 350 -0.57 37.81 -11.82
N GLY A 351 0.25 37.90 -12.88
CA GLY A 351 1.35 38.85 -13.02
C GLY A 351 2.74 38.24 -12.92
N VAL A 352 2.90 36.92 -12.81
CA VAL A 352 4.21 36.25 -12.75
C VAL A 352 5.02 36.56 -14.02
N LYS A 353 6.29 36.96 -13.83
CA LYS A 353 7.25 37.29 -14.91
C LYS A 353 8.54 36.50 -14.90
N LYS A 354 8.88 35.86 -13.79
CA LYS A 354 10.03 34.96 -13.65
C LYS A 354 9.52 33.59 -13.21
N MET A 355 9.92 32.52 -13.88
CA MET A 355 9.49 31.15 -13.54
C MET A 355 10.66 30.18 -13.65
N LEU A 356 10.84 29.38 -12.60
CA LEU A 356 11.82 28.30 -12.54
C LEU A 356 11.06 26.95 -12.49
N VAL A 357 11.06 26.23 -13.61
CA VAL A 357 10.36 24.95 -13.72
C VAL A 357 11.21 23.80 -13.21
N VAL A 358 10.63 22.97 -12.34
CA VAL A 358 11.27 21.80 -11.74
C VAL A 358 10.59 20.53 -12.26
N PRO A 359 11.22 19.75 -13.15
CA PRO A 359 10.71 18.43 -13.52
C PRO A 359 10.94 17.46 -12.36
N ILE A 360 9.85 16.92 -11.77
CA ILE A 360 9.91 16.23 -10.47
C ILE A 360 9.54 14.74 -10.48
N SER A 361 8.93 14.24 -11.57
CA SER A 361 8.53 12.82 -11.71
C SER A 361 9.62 11.88 -12.22
N PHE A 362 10.73 12.41 -12.74
CA PHE A 362 11.78 11.63 -13.39
C PHE A 362 13.17 12.19 -13.06
N VAL A 363 14.13 11.30 -12.84
CA VAL A 363 15.52 11.65 -12.49
C VAL A 363 16.47 11.75 -13.69
N SER A 364 15.96 11.70 -14.91
CA SER A 364 16.77 11.70 -16.15
C SER A 364 16.10 12.53 -17.24
N GLU A 365 16.91 13.17 -18.09
CA GLU A 365 16.38 13.89 -19.25
C GLU A 365 15.67 12.92 -20.23
N HIS A 366 14.54 13.36 -20.77
CA HIS A 366 13.69 12.60 -21.70
C HIS A 366 12.80 13.58 -22.49
N ILE A 367 11.84 13.07 -23.27
CA ILE A 367 11.03 13.91 -24.16
C ILE A 367 10.21 14.99 -23.41
N GLU A 368 9.68 14.70 -22.23
CA GLU A 368 8.86 15.68 -21.49
C GLU A 368 9.70 16.83 -20.92
N THR A 369 10.98 16.61 -20.60
CA THR A 369 11.87 17.70 -20.17
C THR A 369 12.42 18.50 -21.34
N LEU A 370 12.86 17.82 -22.39
CA LEU A 370 13.59 18.43 -23.52
C LEU A 370 12.68 18.97 -24.65
N GLU A 371 11.42 18.53 -24.74
CA GLU A 371 10.42 19.10 -25.65
C GLU A 371 9.24 19.70 -24.88
N GLU A 372 8.50 18.93 -24.07
CA GLU A 372 7.24 19.43 -23.49
C GLU A 372 7.49 20.64 -22.56
N ILE A 373 8.52 20.59 -21.70
CA ILE A 373 8.90 21.74 -20.85
C ILE A 373 9.77 22.76 -21.60
N ASP A 374 10.91 22.35 -22.19
CA ASP A 374 11.87 23.29 -22.79
C ASP A 374 11.36 23.97 -24.07
N MET A 375 10.35 23.40 -24.75
CA MET A 375 9.72 23.97 -25.95
C MET A 375 8.24 24.30 -25.75
N GLU A 376 7.32 23.32 -25.59
CA GLU A 376 5.87 23.62 -25.62
C GLU A 376 5.41 24.54 -24.47
N TYR A 377 5.76 24.22 -23.22
CA TYR A 377 5.39 25.04 -22.08
C TYR A 377 6.20 26.33 -21.99
N ARG A 378 7.43 26.34 -22.49
CA ARG A 378 8.23 27.56 -22.62
C ARG A 378 7.59 28.55 -23.59
N GLU A 379 7.27 28.11 -24.82
CA GLU A 379 6.59 28.94 -25.82
C GLU A 379 5.24 29.44 -25.29
N LEU A 380 4.50 28.59 -24.57
CA LEU A 380 3.28 29.00 -23.87
C LEU A 380 3.55 30.09 -22.83
N ALA A 381 4.54 29.93 -21.95
CA ALA A 381 4.82 30.90 -20.89
C ALA A 381 5.30 32.25 -21.44
N GLU A 382 6.21 32.24 -22.41
CA GLU A 382 6.66 33.44 -23.13
C GLU A 382 5.49 34.11 -23.89
N SER A 383 4.59 33.32 -24.50
CA SER A 383 3.33 33.78 -25.12
C SER A 383 2.37 34.47 -24.14
N GLN A 384 2.30 34.03 -22.88
CA GLN A 384 1.52 34.70 -21.83
C GLN A 384 2.28 35.85 -21.15
N GLY A 385 3.51 36.14 -21.60
CA GLY A 385 4.33 37.23 -21.09
C GLY A 385 5.06 36.93 -19.79
N VAL A 386 5.48 35.68 -19.56
CA VAL A 386 6.64 35.38 -18.69
C VAL A 386 7.90 35.80 -19.45
N THR A 387 8.85 36.45 -18.77
CA THR A 387 10.00 37.10 -19.42
C THR A 387 11.36 36.53 -19.03
N ASP A 388 11.44 35.81 -17.90
CA ASP A 388 12.60 35.02 -17.52
C ASP A 388 12.14 33.60 -17.17
N TRP A 389 12.35 32.66 -18.10
CA TRP A 389 11.98 31.26 -17.98
C TRP A 389 13.24 30.39 -17.90
N ARG A 390 13.31 29.53 -16.88
CA ARG A 390 14.41 28.59 -16.69
C ARG A 390 13.86 27.24 -16.24
N ARG A 391 14.58 26.17 -16.58
CA ARG A 391 14.26 24.80 -16.15
C ARG A 391 15.42 24.25 -15.33
N VAL A 392 15.09 23.55 -14.25
CA VAL A 392 16.05 22.76 -13.48
C VAL A 392 16.42 21.50 -14.28
N PRO A 393 17.72 21.21 -14.47
CA PRO A 393 18.13 19.97 -15.13
C PRO A 393 17.70 18.76 -14.30
N ALA A 394 17.41 17.64 -14.97
CA ALA A 394 17.20 16.38 -14.27
C ALA A 394 18.49 15.94 -13.53
N LEU A 395 18.35 15.13 -12.48
CA LEU A 395 19.49 14.67 -11.68
C LEU A 395 20.56 13.94 -12.51
N ASN A 396 20.15 13.17 -13.51
CA ASN A 396 21.01 12.38 -14.39
C ASN A 396 22.02 11.56 -13.55
N THR A 397 23.32 11.86 -13.63
CA THR A 397 24.38 11.22 -12.83
C THR A 397 24.95 12.15 -11.74
N ASN A 398 24.11 12.97 -11.11
CA ASN A 398 24.49 13.83 -9.98
C ASN A 398 25.13 12.98 -8.84
N PRO A 399 26.37 13.28 -8.41
CA PRO A 399 27.07 12.44 -7.43
C PRO A 399 26.35 12.24 -6.09
N ALA A 400 25.68 13.28 -5.56
CA ALA A 400 24.98 13.17 -4.27
C ALA A 400 23.73 12.28 -4.37
N PHE A 401 23.03 12.33 -5.50
CA PHE A 401 21.92 11.44 -5.80
C PHE A 401 22.36 9.98 -5.99
N ILE A 402 23.47 9.76 -6.70
CA ILE A 402 24.02 8.41 -6.92
C ILE A 402 24.54 7.79 -5.62
N ASP A 403 25.17 8.58 -4.74
CA ASP A 403 25.66 8.12 -3.45
C ASP A 403 24.52 7.71 -2.49
N ASP A 404 23.40 8.44 -2.54
CA ASP A 404 22.17 8.14 -1.78
C ASP A 404 21.39 6.95 -2.35
N LEU A 405 21.40 6.73 -3.67
CA LEU A 405 20.91 5.47 -4.26
C LEU A 405 21.81 4.28 -3.86
N ALA A 406 23.12 4.47 -3.75
CA ALA A 406 24.02 3.43 -3.26
C ALA A 406 23.71 3.07 -1.80
N ASP A 407 23.46 4.07 -0.94
CA ASP A 407 23.01 3.84 0.43
C ASP A 407 21.63 3.17 0.48
N ALA A 408 20.66 3.58 -0.34
CA ALA A 408 19.35 2.92 -0.44
C ALA A 408 19.47 1.43 -0.77
N VAL A 409 20.36 1.06 -1.71
CA VAL A 409 20.65 -0.34 -2.04
C VAL A 409 21.30 -1.07 -0.86
N LEU A 410 22.31 -0.47 -0.22
CA LEU A 410 23.02 -1.07 0.92
C LEU A 410 22.10 -1.27 2.14
N GLU A 411 21.21 -0.31 2.42
CA GLU A 411 20.14 -0.40 3.42
C GLU A 411 19.15 -1.52 3.09
N ALA A 412 18.83 -1.74 1.82
CA ALA A 412 17.91 -2.79 1.37
C ALA A 412 18.53 -4.20 1.36
N LEU A 413 19.84 -4.33 1.14
CA LEU A 413 20.50 -5.63 1.00
C LEU A 413 20.24 -6.63 2.14
N PRO A 414 20.26 -6.25 3.45
CA PRO A 414 19.90 -7.14 4.56
C PRO A 414 18.51 -7.79 4.45
N PHE A 415 17.57 -7.18 3.73
CA PHE A 415 16.18 -7.63 3.60
C PHE A 415 15.95 -8.52 2.36
N VAL A 416 16.97 -8.78 1.55
CA VAL A 416 16.88 -9.65 0.36
C VAL A 416 16.55 -11.10 0.75
N GLY A 417 15.33 -11.53 0.45
CA GLY A 417 14.78 -12.82 0.89
C GLY A 417 14.13 -12.81 2.28
N SER A 418 13.91 -11.63 2.88
CA SER A 418 13.08 -11.46 4.08
C SER A 418 11.63 -11.22 3.69
N LEU A 419 10.70 -11.97 4.29
CA LEU A 419 9.26 -11.67 4.26
C LEU A 419 8.87 -10.57 5.27
N VAL A 420 9.79 -10.19 6.16
CA VAL A 420 9.58 -9.11 7.13
C VAL A 420 10.22 -7.84 6.58
N GLY A 421 9.39 -6.82 6.34
CA GLY A 421 9.81 -5.52 5.85
C GLY A 421 10.62 -4.72 6.87
N ALA A 422 11.35 -3.73 6.37
CA ALA A 422 12.35 -3.00 7.14
C ALA A 422 11.72 -1.93 8.08
N SER A 423 11.37 -2.33 9.31
CA SER A 423 10.80 -1.45 10.36
C SER A 423 11.65 -0.20 10.74
N ASN A 424 12.89 -0.10 10.27
CA ASN A 424 13.80 1.03 10.50
C ASN A 424 14.29 1.68 9.19
N SER A 425 13.74 1.30 8.03
CA SER A 425 14.05 1.94 6.75
C SER A 425 13.19 3.20 6.58
N ILE A 426 13.75 4.21 5.92
CA ILE A 426 13.02 5.42 5.48
C ILE A 426 11.99 5.06 4.39
N VAL A 427 12.19 3.92 3.72
CA VAL A 427 11.36 3.40 2.61
C VAL A 427 10.69 2.07 3.00
N PRO A 428 9.43 1.81 2.60
CA PRO A 428 8.81 0.49 2.77
C PRO A 428 9.47 -0.59 1.88
N ILE A 429 10.42 -1.34 2.45
CA ILE A 429 11.16 -2.41 1.76
C ILE A 429 10.46 -3.76 1.96
N GLY A 430 10.31 -4.55 0.90
CA GLY A 430 9.63 -5.86 0.92
C GLY A 430 9.89 -6.74 -0.30
N GLY A 431 9.25 -7.91 -0.36
CA GLY A 431 9.18 -8.75 -1.57
C GLY A 431 8.17 -8.19 -2.58
N ILE A 432 8.28 -8.59 -3.85
CA ILE A 432 7.40 -8.10 -4.93
C ILE A 432 5.93 -8.38 -4.59
N ASP A 433 5.61 -9.61 -4.19
CA ASP A 433 4.23 -10.03 -3.89
C ASP A 433 3.64 -9.24 -2.73
N THR A 434 4.36 -9.13 -1.61
CA THR A 434 3.89 -8.41 -0.40
C THR A 434 3.67 -6.92 -0.66
N LEU A 435 4.48 -6.30 -1.52
CA LEU A 435 4.30 -4.90 -1.89
C LEU A 435 3.12 -4.73 -2.86
N LEU A 436 2.99 -5.60 -3.87
CA LEU A 436 1.83 -5.59 -4.75
C LEU A 436 0.53 -5.87 -3.99
N GLU A 437 0.50 -6.83 -3.05
CA GLU A 437 -0.61 -7.04 -2.12
C GLU A 437 -0.94 -5.81 -1.28
N SER A 438 0.05 -4.97 -0.95
CA SER A 438 -0.17 -3.73 -0.18
C SER A 438 -0.78 -2.60 -1.03
N TYR A 439 -0.44 -2.50 -2.32
CA TYR A 439 -0.92 -1.44 -3.23
C TYR A 439 -2.14 -1.85 -4.08
N ASP A 440 -2.24 -3.10 -4.51
CA ASP A 440 -3.38 -3.62 -5.31
C ASP A 440 -4.56 -4.08 -4.40
N ARG A 441 -4.50 -3.92 -3.07
CA ARG A 441 -5.57 -4.33 -2.13
C ARG A 441 -6.91 -3.60 -2.31
N GLU A 442 -6.89 -2.45 -2.99
CA GLU A 442 -8.09 -1.66 -3.32
C GLU A 442 -8.43 -1.72 -4.82
N ARG A 443 -7.73 -2.59 -5.57
CA ARG A 443 -7.90 -2.77 -7.02
C ARG A 443 -8.85 -3.90 -7.39
N GLU A 444 -8.90 -5.01 -6.65
CA GLU A 444 -9.80 -6.13 -7.00
C GLU A 444 -11.29 -5.80 -6.76
N SER A 445 -11.57 -4.83 -5.87
CA SER A 445 -12.89 -4.23 -5.69
C SER A 445 -13.28 -3.28 -6.82
N LEU A 446 -12.34 -2.88 -7.69
CA LEU A 446 -12.65 -1.99 -8.80
C LEU A 446 -13.44 -2.71 -9.88
N PRO A 447 -14.59 -2.14 -10.30
CA PRO A 447 -15.12 -2.52 -11.59
C PRO A 447 -14.18 -2.05 -12.72
N PRO A 448 -14.27 -2.66 -13.91
CA PRO A 448 -13.67 -2.06 -15.10
C PRO A 448 -14.19 -0.62 -15.30
N PRO A 449 -13.48 0.25 -16.05
CA PRO A 449 -13.78 1.69 -16.20
C PRO A 449 -15.09 2.02 -16.95
N THR A 450 -16.01 1.05 -17.04
CA THR A 450 -17.37 1.13 -17.54
C THR A 450 -18.42 1.23 -16.42
N ASN A 451 -18.19 0.76 -15.18
CA ASN A 451 -19.23 0.76 -14.15
C ASN A 451 -19.32 2.10 -13.37
N LEU A 452 -19.26 3.20 -14.11
CA LEU A 452 -20.17 4.30 -13.81
C LEU A 452 -21.59 3.75 -13.96
N MET A 453 -22.14 3.18 -12.87
CA MET A 453 -23.51 2.65 -12.85
C MET A 453 -24.44 3.69 -13.45
N TRP A 454 -25.10 3.30 -14.54
CA TRP A 454 -25.91 4.20 -15.34
C TRP A 454 -27.11 4.69 -14.53
N LYS A 455 -27.04 5.93 -14.07
CA LYS A 455 -28.09 6.62 -13.33
C LYS A 455 -28.81 7.57 -14.27
N TRP A 456 -30.12 7.37 -14.45
CA TRP A 456 -31.00 8.32 -15.13
C TRP A 456 -30.91 9.71 -14.47
N GLY A 457 -30.79 10.76 -15.28
CA GLY A 457 -30.85 12.16 -14.85
C GLY A 457 -29.65 13.01 -15.27
N PHE A 458 -29.74 14.31 -14.99
CA PHE A 458 -28.71 15.30 -15.32
C PHE A 458 -27.54 15.22 -14.33
N THR A 459 -26.56 14.39 -14.66
CA THR A 459 -25.30 14.22 -13.92
C THR A 459 -24.12 14.26 -14.90
N GLN A 460 -22.92 14.63 -14.42
CA GLN A 460 -21.70 14.59 -15.26
C GLN A 460 -21.46 13.19 -15.86
N SER A 461 -21.82 12.13 -15.15
CA SER A 461 -21.80 10.74 -15.64
C SER A 461 -22.66 10.58 -16.90
N ALA A 462 -23.88 11.12 -16.90
CA ALA A 462 -24.78 11.06 -18.04
C ALA A 462 -24.30 11.96 -19.20
N GLU A 463 -23.72 13.13 -18.91
CA GLU A 463 -23.11 13.99 -19.95
C GLU A 463 -21.94 13.30 -20.64
N LEU A 464 -21.08 12.59 -19.88
CA LEU A 464 -19.98 11.80 -20.44
C LEU A 464 -20.48 10.63 -21.30
N TRP A 465 -21.52 9.92 -20.86
CA TRP A 465 -22.15 8.85 -21.63
C TRP A 465 -22.83 9.38 -22.91
N ASN A 466 -23.53 10.51 -22.84
CA ASN A 466 -24.16 11.15 -24.01
C ASN A 466 -23.11 11.61 -25.03
N GLY A 467 -22.00 12.21 -24.58
CA GLY A 467 -20.87 12.57 -25.45
C GLY A 467 -20.21 11.35 -26.09
N ARG A 468 -20.03 10.25 -25.35
CA ARG A 468 -19.48 8.99 -25.88
C ARG A 468 -20.43 8.30 -26.86
N LEU A 469 -21.73 8.30 -26.59
CA LEU A 469 -22.75 7.81 -27.53
C LEU A 469 -22.80 8.65 -28.80
N ALA A 470 -22.68 9.97 -28.70
CA ALA A 470 -22.57 10.86 -29.86
C ALA A 470 -21.32 10.55 -30.69
N MET A 471 -20.16 10.34 -30.06
CA MET A 471 -18.92 9.96 -30.77
C MET A 471 -19.00 8.56 -31.40
N VAL A 472 -19.65 7.59 -30.73
CA VAL A 472 -19.88 6.25 -31.28
C VAL A 472 -20.86 6.29 -32.46
N ALA A 473 -21.92 7.10 -32.39
CA ALA A 473 -22.81 7.33 -33.52
C ALA A 473 -22.10 8.03 -34.68
N LEU A 474 -21.24 9.02 -34.40
CA LEU A 474 -20.47 9.75 -35.41
C LEU A 474 -19.42 8.83 -36.07
N ALA A 475 -18.77 7.95 -35.30
CA ALA A 475 -17.89 6.90 -35.83
C ALA A 475 -18.66 5.87 -36.67
N MET A 476 -19.84 5.42 -36.24
CA MET A 476 -20.69 4.53 -37.05
C MET A 476 -21.17 5.21 -38.34
N ILE A 477 -21.51 6.50 -38.31
CA ILE A 477 -21.82 7.27 -39.51
C ILE A 477 -20.60 7.32 -40.44
N LEU A 478 -19.40 7.62 -39.91
CA LEU A 478 -18.17 7.67 -40.72
C LEU A 478 -17.83 6.31 -41.36
N VAL A 479 -18.02 5.21 -40.62
CA VAL A 479 -17.89 3.83 -41.12
C VAL A 479 -18.95 3.54 -42.19
N MET A 480 -20.19 3.99 -42.00
CA MET A 480 -21.27 3.76 -42.96
C MET A 480 -21.12 4.62 -44.23
N GLU A 481 -20.63 5.85 -44.14
CA GLU A 481 -20.28 6.70 -45.31
C GLU A 481 -19.12 6.08 -46.09
N THR A 482 -18.06 5.61 -45.40
CA THR A 482 -16.89 4.98 -46.05
C THR A 482 -17.18 3.58 -46.61
N SER A 483 -18.10 2.80 -46.03
CA SER A 483 -18.47 1.48 -46.55
C SER A 483 -19.59 1.49 -47.60
N SER A 484 -20.46 2.50 -47.60
CA SER A 484 -21.55 2.64 -48.60
C SER A 484 -21.21 3.57 -49.78
N GLY A 485 -20.17 4.41 -49.64
CA GLY A 485 -19.77 5.38 -50.65
C GLY A 485 -20.73 6.57 -50.81
N GLN A 486 -21.74 6.72 -49.96
CA GLN A 486 -22.65 7.86 -49.98
C GLN A 486 -22.35 8.84 -48.85
N VAL A 487 -22.19 10.12 -49.20
CA VAL A 487 -22.02 11.23 -48.25
C VAL A 487 -23.39 11.62 -47.69
N VAL A 488 -23.69 11.17 -46.48
CA VAL A 488 -24.95 11.39 -45.75
C VAL A 488 -24.95 12.77 -45.06
N THR A 489 -23.79 13.19 -44.57
CA THR A 489 -23.54 14.46 -43.87
C THR A 489 -24.09 15.69 -44.63
N TRP A 490 -23.94 15.76 -45.95
CA TRP A 490 -24.46 16.87 -46.76
C TRP A 490 -26.00 17.01 -46.75
N LYS A 491 -26.73 15.89 -46.68
CA LYS A 491 -28.22 15.91 -46.59
C LYS A 491 -28.71 16.39 -45.23
N LEU A 492 -27.94 16.12 -44.16
CA LEU A 492 -28.21 16.64 -42.82
C LEU A 492 -27.88 18.13 -42.72
N TRP A 493 -26.70 18.55 -43.20
CA TRP A 493 -26.27 19.95 -43.14
C TRP A 493 -27.20 20.88 -43.94
N GLY A 494 -27.71 20.42 -45.09
CA GLY A 494 -28.70 21.16 -45.88
C GLY A 494 -30.01 21.48 -45.14
N ARG A 495 -30.37 20.74 -44.08
CA ARG A 495 -31.54 21.03 -43.21
C ARG A 495 -31.21 21.93 -42.02
N LEU A 496 -29.94 22.16 -41.71
CA LEU A 496 -29.49 22.96 -40.55
C LEU A 496 -29.28 24.45 -40.88
N LYS A 497 -29.46 24.86 -42.15
CA LYS A 497 -29.11 26.20 -42.66
C LYS A 497 -30.02 27.36 -42.21
N GLY A 498 -30.71 27.21 -41.08
CA GLY A 498 -31.56 28.23 -40.44
C GLY A 498 -31.26 28.43 -38.96
N TRP A 499 -30.02 28.15 -38.53
CA TRP A 499 -29.61 28.13 -37.11
C TRP A 499 -28.77 29.35 -36.66
N GLU A 500 -28.38 30.24 -37.57
CA GLU A 500 -27.42 31.32 -37.26
C GLU A 500 -28.05 32.48 -36.44
N ASP A 501 -29.36 32.70 -36.51
CA ASP A 501 -30.05 33.80 -35.81
C ASP A 501 -30.41 33.51 -34.33
N ILE A 502 -30.18 32.31 -33.81
CA ILE A 502 -30.73 31.87 -32.49
C ILE A 502 -29.65 31.36 -31.52
N VAL A 503 -28.52 32.08 -31.44
CA VAL A 503 -27.44 31.81 -30.44
C VAL A 503 -27.19 33.03 -29.54
N CYS A 504 -28.26 33.72 -29.10
CA CYS A 504 -28.15 34.88 -28.21
C CYS A 504 -29.25 35.00 -27.14
N SER A 505 -29.67 33.88 -26.51
CA SER A 505 -30.30 33.95 -25.17
C SER A 505 -30.26 32.65 -24.38
N ARG A 506 -30.16 32.85 -23.05
CA ARG A 506 -30.16 31.96 -21.87
C ARG A 506 -30.44 30.45 -22.05
N LYS A 507 -29.70 29.67 -21.24
CA LYS A 507 -29.88 28.22 -21.01
C LYS A 507 -31.35 27.87 -20.66
N ILE A 508 -32.02 27.10 -21.54
CA ILE A 508 -33.09 26.09 -21.34
C ILE A 508 -33.72 25.84 -22.73
N CYS A 509 -33.37 24.75 -23.42
CA CYS A 509 -34.09 24.34 -24.65
C CYS A 509 -33.79 22.93 -25.20
N LEU A 510 -32.65 22.29 -24.85
CA LEU A 510 -32.25 21.04 -25.50
C LEU A 510 -33.20 19.86 -25.19
N VAL A 511 -33.69 19.78 -23.95
CA VAL A 511 -34.52 18.66 -23.46
C VAL A 511 -35.87 18.59 -24.20
N SER A 512 -36.58 19.72 -24.31
CA SER A 512 -37.90 19.77 -24.99
C SER A 512 -37.79 19.26 -26.43
N ARG A 513 -36.82 19.76 -27.20
CA ARG A 513 -36.71 19.46 -28.63
C ARG A 513 -36.26 18.03 -28.92
N LEU A 514 -35.52 17.40 -28.00
CA LEU A 514 -35.24 15.96 -28.05
C LEU A 514 -36.51 15.13 -27.72
N PHE A 515 -37.35 15.62 -26.81
CA PHE A 515 -38.65 15.03 -26.51
C PHE A 515 -39.64 15.13 -27.69
N ASP A 516 -39.69 16.27 -28.38
CA ASP A 516 -40.49 16.47 -29.59
C ASP A 516 -40.07 15.50 -30.72
N LEU A 517 -38.76 15.28 -30.88
CA LEU A 517 -38.19 14.29 -31.82
C LEU A 517 -38.57 12.85 -31.46
N ALA A 518 -38.57 12.49 -30.18
CA ALA A 518 -39.01 11.18 -29.72
C ALA A 518 -40.52 10.98 -29.90
N LEU A 519 -41.33 12.01 -29.66
CA LEU A 519 -42.79 12.01 -29.90
C LEU A 519 -43.14 11.90 -31.39
N ALA A 520 -42.34 12.50 -32.27
CA ALA A 520 -42.50 12.32 -33.72
C ALA A 520 -42.22 10.86 -34.14
N ALA A 521 -41.12 10.28 -33.67
CA ALA A 521 -40.77 8.88 -33.96
C ALA A 521 -41.81 7.88 -33.40
N LEU A 522 -42.36 8.14 -32.21
CA LEU A 522 -43.43 7.31 -31.63
C LEU A 522 -44.76 7.42 -32.37
N ARG A 523 -45.02 8.54 -33.08
CA ARG A 523 -46.21 8.68 -33.95
C ARG A 523 -46.05 7.93 -35.27
N ASP A 524 -44.91 8.05 -35.94
CA ASP A 524 -44.61 7.27 -37.16
C ASP A 524 -44.81 5.77 -36.93
N VAL A 525 -44.34 5.24 -35.78
CA VAL A 525 -44.51 3.84 -35.39
C VAL A 525 -45.98 3.49 -35.08
N ALA A 526 -46.71 4.37 -34.38
CA ALA A 526 -48.11 4.13 -34.02
C ALA A 526 -49.05 4.14 -35.26
N ASP A 527 -48.80 5.03 -36.22
CA ASP A 527 -49.56 5.10 -37.47
C ASP A 527 -49.33 3.85 -38.35
N THR A 528 -48.15 3.21 -38.30
CA THR A 528 -47.93 1.92 -38.99
C THR A 528 -48.71 0.73 -38.42
N GLU A 529 -49.16 0.78 -37.16
CA GLU A 529 -50.00 -0.27 -36.54
C GLU A 529 -51.45 0.19 -36.28
N GLY A 530 -51.82 1.41 -36.70
CA GLY A 530 -53.17 1.96 -36.57
C GLY A 530 -53.59 2.32 -35.15
N ALA A 531 -52.63 2.49 -34.23
CA ALA A 531 -52.88 2.89 -32.84
C ALA A 531 -52.80 4.42 -32.69
N SER A 532 -53.64 4.97 -31.80
CA SER A 532 -53.65 6.41 -31.51
C SER A 532 -52.95 6.72 -30.17
N VAL A 533 -52.12 7.77 -30.17
CA VAL A 533 -51.37 8.22 -28.99
C VAL A 533 -51.78 9.64 -28.59
N GLN A 534 -52.22 9.82 -27.36
CA GLN A 534 -52.55 11.12 -26.77
C GLN A 534 -51.66 11.42 -25.55
N LEU A 535 -51.35 12.70 -25.36
CA LEU A 535 -50.55 13.21 -24.25
C LEU A 535 -51.37 14.23 -23.45
N GLY A 536 -51.33 14.13 -22.13
CA GLY A 536 -51.95 15.08 -21.21
C GLY A 536 -50.98 15.51 -20.12
N PHE A 537 -51.22 16.70 -19.56
CA PHE A 537 -50.46 17.24 -18.43
C PHE A 537 -51.42 17.44 -17.25
N MET A 538 -51.00 17.04 -16.05
CA MET A 538 -51.71 17.31 -14.80
C MET A 538 -50.76 17.96 -13.80
N GLU A 539 -51.21 19.04 -13.18
CA GLU A 539 -50.47 19.75 -12.15
C GLU A 539 -50.96 19.31 -10.76
N THR A 540 -50.07 18.89 -9.88
CA THR A 540 -50.41 18.50 -8.51
C THR A 540 -49.36 18.97 -7.51
N ALA A 541 -49.76 19.85 -6.60
CA ALA A 541 -49.01 20.23 -5.39
C ALA A 541 -47.54 20.69 -5.60
N GLY A 542 -47.21 21.21 -6.78
CA GLY A 542 -45.89 21.78 -7.11
C GLY A 542 -45.17 21.10 -8.29
N ASP A 543 -45.56 19.87 -8.65
CA ASP A 543 -44.96 19.12 -9.77
C ASP A 543 -45.93 18.91 -10.94
N TRP A 544 -45.36 18.82 -12.14
CA TRP A 544 -46.06 18.56 -13.40
C TRP A 544 -45.94 17.09 -13.80
N LEU A 545 -47.07 16.38 -13.83
CA LEU A 545 -47.16 14.99 -14.28
C LEU A 545 -47.50 14.92 -15.77
N VAL A 546 -46.69 14.17 -16.53
CA VAL A 546 -46.95 13.89 -17.95
C VAL A 546 -47.63 12.51 -18.07
N VAL A 547 -48.80 12.47 -18.67
CA VAL A 547 -49.60 11.25 -18.88
C VAL A 547 -49.65 10.93 -20.37
N LEU A 548 -49.28 9.70 -20.74
CA LEU A 548 -49.22 9.24 -22.12
C LEU A 548 -50.15 8.03 -22.29
N ALA A 549 -51.19 8.20 -23.12
CA ALA A 549 -52.23 7.20 -23.35
C ALA A 549 -52.15 6.66 -24.78
N VAL A 550 -52.15 5.33 -24.92
CA VAL A 550 -52.12 4.62 -26.21
C VAL A 550 -53.40 3.80 -26.35
N SER A 551 -54.07 3.89 -27.50
CA SER A 551 -55.33 3.19 -27.79
C SER A 551 -55.28 2.49 -29.15
N ALA A 552 -55.45 1.17 -29.15
CA ALA A 552 -55.41 0.32 -30.33
C ALA A 552 -56.83 -0.10 -30.80
N PRO A 553 -57.06 -0.30 -32.10
CA PRO A 553 -58.38 -0.60 -32.66
C PRO A 553 -58.87 -2.02 -32.32
N ARG A 554 -60.15 -2.14 -31.93
CA ARG A 554 -60.80 -3.42 -31.60
C ARG A 554 -61.05 -4.30 -32.84
N ALA A 555 -60.07 -5.09 -33.25
CA ALA A 555 -60.21 -6.04 -34.37
C ALA A 555 -59.88 -7.52 -34.04
N ALA A 556 -59.27 -7.83 -32.88
CA ALA A 556 -59.11 -9.20 -32.40
C ALA A 556 -58.98 -9.26 -30.86
N LEU A 557 -59.93 -9.94 -30.21
CA LEU A 557 -59.86 -10.63 -28.89
C LEU A 557 -61.29 -10.83 -28.33
N ARG A 558 -61.86 -12.02 -28.53
CA ARG A 558 -62.98 -12.50 -27.70
C ARG A 558 -62.40 -13.29 -26.54
N GLY A 559 -62.35 -12.69 -25.35
CA GLY A 559 -61.85 -13.38 -24.15
C GLY A 559 -61.16 -12.45 -23.16
N SER A 560 -61.95 -11.94 -22.20
CA SER A 560 -61.58 -11.50 -20.85
C SER A 560 -60.09 -11.34 -20.49
N GLN A 561 -59.63 -10.09 -20.36
CA GLN A 561 -58.78 -9.52 -19.28
C GLN A 561 -58.59 -8.00 -19.52
N PRO A 562 -58.44 -7.15 -18.49
CA PRO A 562 -58.13 -5.72 -18.64
C PRO A 562 -56.63 -5.48 -18.87
N VAL A 563 -56.29 -4.46 -19.66
CA VAL A 563 -54.91 -4.02 -19.91
C VAL A 563 -54.45 -3.08 -18.78
N PRO A 564 -53.24 -3.23 -18.21
CA PRO A 564 -52.74 -2.35 -17.16
C PRO A 564 -52.36 -0.95 -17.70
N ILE A 565 -52.68 0.09 -16.93
CA ILE A 565 -52.18 1.46 -17.15
C ILE A 565 -50.91 1.64 -16.31
N LEU A 566 -49.81 2.04 -16.93
CA LEU A 566 -48.54 2.28 -16.23
C LEU A 566 -48.51 3.71 -15.65
N LEU A 567 -48.52 3.82 -14.33
CA LEU A 567 -48.28 5.07 -13.60
C LEU A 567 -46.90 4.99 -12.92
N LEU A 568 -46.11 6.05 -13.03
CA LEU A 568 -44.78 6.17 -12.43
C LEU A 568 -44.73 7.41 -11.54
N THR A 569 -44.27 7.24 -10.30
CA THR A 569 -44.09 8.33 -9.33
C THR A 569 -42.74 8.20 -8.61
N PRO A 570 -42.00 9.30 -8.38
CA PRO A 570 -40.76 9.29 -7.61
C PRO A 570 -41.02 9.55 -6.12
N GLY A 571 -40.28 8.88 -5.23
CA GLY A 571 -40.35 9.08 -3.77
C GLY A 571 -38.99 9.40 -3.15
N ARG A 572 -38.95 10.32 -2.18
CA ARG A 572 -37.82 10.66 -1.29
C ARG A 572 -38.33 10.76 0.14
N PHE A 573 -37.48 10.46 1.14
CA PHE A 573 -37.83 10.59 2.57
C PHE A 573 -36.62 10.96 3.46
N VAL A 574 -36.72 12.13 4.12
CA VAL A 574 -35.97 12.66 5.31
C VAL A 574 -36.77 13.90 5.81
N CYS A 575 -36.95 14.28 7.09
CA CYS A 575 -37.17 13.61 8.40
C CYS A 575 -37.70 14.67 9.43
N GLU A 576 -37.94 14.23 10.68
CA GLU A 576 -38.09 15.03 11.94
C GLU A 576 -39.39 15.83 12.25
N GLY A 577 -39.80 15.84 13.53
CA GLY A 577 -40.86 16.71 14.12
C GLY A 577 -41.76 16.09 15.23
N HIS A 578 -41.85 16.74 16.41
CA HIS A 578 -42.76 16.44 17.57
C HIS A 578 -43.95 17.46 17.64
N PRO A 579 -44.92 17.52 18.63
CA PRO A 579 -45.08 16.87 19.96
C PRO A 579 -46.54 16.39 20.36
N THR A 580 -46.82 16.22 21.68
CA THR A 580 -48.04 15.65 22.34
C THR A 580 -49.00 16.71 22.98
N PRO A 581 -50.28 16.40 23.36
CA PRO A 581 -50.68 15.89 24.74
C PRO A 581 -51.88 14.87 24.78
N VAL A 582 -51.98 13.85 25.69
CA VAL A 582 -52.44 13.80 27.13
C VAL A 582 -53.96 14.10 27.30
N PRO A 583 -54.83 13.35 28.08
CA PRO A 583 -54.60 12.72 29.42
C PRO A 583 -55.26 11.35 29.79
N LYS A 584 -54.67 10.62 30.76
CA LYS A 584 -55.23 10.37 32.14
C LYS A 584 -54.32 9.50 33.05
N TYR A 585 -54.46 9.71 34.36
CA TYR A 585 -53.78 9.11 35.53
C TYR A 585 -54.64 8.00 36.21
N PRO A 586 -54.21 7.27 37.29
CA PRO A 586 -52.86 7.02 37.84
C PRO A 586 -52.52 5.55 38.26
N LEU A 587 -51.22 5.31 38.45
CA LEU A 587 -50.49 4.45 39.43
C LEU A 587 -51.26 3.62 40.52
N ALA A 588 -50.79 2.39 40.80
CA ALA A 588 -50.07 2.04 42.07
C ALA A 588 -49.68 0.54 42.23
N THR A 589 -48.55 0.27 42.90
CA THR A 589 -48.08 -1.02 43.49
C THR A 589 -48.27 -0.99 45.03
N PRO A 590 -47.84 -1.96 45.89
CA PRO A 590 -47.19 -3.28 45.70
C PRO A 590 -47.81 -4.45 46.54
N ALA A 591 -47.20 -5.66 46.56
CA ALA A 591 -46.79 -6.40 47.80
C ALA A 591 -46.60 -7.94 47.65
N MET A 592 -45.70 -8.44 48.50
CA MET A 592 -45.20 -9.80 48.78
C MET A 592 -46.19 -11.00 48.81
N SER A 593 -45.74 -12.19 48.38
CA SER A 593 -45.43 -13.38 49.24
C SER A 593 -45.83 -14.79 48.72
N LYS A 594 -45.10 -15.81 49.21
CA LYS A 594 -45.37 -17.28 49.26
C LYS A 594 -45.56 -18.14 47.99
N ALA A 595 -44.43 -18.72 47.56
CA ALA A 595 -44.06 -20.14 47.74
C ALA A 595 -45.00 -21.32 47.31
N MET A 596 -44.47 -22.16 46.40
CA MET A 596 -44.04 -23.54 46.71
C MET A 596 -42.57 -23.66 46.23
N GLY A 597 -41.63 -24.36 46.87
CA GLY A 597 -41.58 -25.81 47.14
C GLY A 597 -40.81 -26.49 45.98
N MET A 598 -39.67 -27.17 46.14
CA MET A 598 -39.13 -27.87 47.32
C MET A 598 -37.58 -27.80 47.45
N SER A 599 -37.10 -28.11 48.66
CA SER A 599 -35.76 -28.58 49.05
C SER A 599 -35.98 -29.55 50.24
N PRO A 600 -34.99 -30.24 50.87
CA PRO A 600 -33.51 -30.20 50.76
C PRO A 600 -32.88 -31.56 50.31
N VAL A 601 -31.55 -31.86 50.38
CA VAL A 601 -30.81 -32.39 51.56
C VAL A 601 -29.32 -32.73 51.23
N LEU A 602 -28.41 -32.46 52.20
CA LEU A 602 -27.05 -33.00 52.49
C LEU A 602 -25.95 -33.26 51.41
N ARG A 603 -24.76 -32.69 51.68
CA ARG A 603 -23.46 -33.41 51.77
C ARG A 603 -23.33 -33.97 53.21
N PRO A 604 -22.57 -35.05 53.58
CA PRO A 604 -21.14 -35.21 53.20
C PRO A 604 -20.50 -36.64 53.14
N THR A 605 -19.32 -36.69 52.49
CA THR A 605 -18.13 -37.57 52.76
C THR A 605 -18.17 -39.12 52.73
N LYS A 606 -17.17 -39.66 52.01
CA LYS A 606 -16.33 -40.87 52.27
C LYS A 606 -16.80 -42.31 51.89
N LEU A 607 -15.93 -42.94 51.08
CA LEU A 607 -15.28 -44.28 51.25
C LEU A 607 -15.56 -45.39 50.20
N LEU A 608 -14.53 -46.24 50.01
CA LEU A 608 -14.34 -47.37 49.07
C LEU A 608 -14.21 -46.97 47.58
N ASN A 609 -13.08 -47.14 46.87
CA ASN A 609 -11.76 -47.79 47.08
C ASN A 609 -11.67 -49.32 46.84
N GLN A 610 -10.52 -49.75 46.29
CA GLN A 610 -10.18 -51.07 45.69
C GLN A 610 -10.82 -51.29 44.30
N ILE A 611 -10.17 -51.90 43.30
CA ILE A 611 -9.14 -52.96 43.31
C ILE A 611 -7.81 -52.54 42.61
N LEU A 612 -6.68 -53.08 43.08
CA LEU A 612 -5.34 -53.11 42.44
C LEU A 612 -4.84 -54.57 42.38
N PRO A 613 -4.02 -54.98 41.39
CA PRO A 613 -2.54 -55.03 41.56
C PRO A 613 -1.76 -54.63 40.27
N ASN A 614 -0.42 -54.47 40.21
CA ASN A 614 0.64 -54.58 41.23
C ASN A 614 1.88 -53.66 40.93
N CYS A 615 2.80 -53.60 41.90
CA CYS A 615 4.08 -52.85 41.93
C CYS A 615 5.21 -53.46 41.02
N PRO A 616 6.42 -52.86 40.86
CA PRO A 616 7.14 -51.99 41.83
C PRO A 616 7.83 -50.70 41.30
N VAL A 617 8.36 -49.92 42.27
CA VAL A 617 9.13 -48.67 42.10
C VAL A 617 10.55 -48.86 42.66
N ASP A 618 11.58 -48.36 41.98
CA ASP A 618 12.86 -47.95 42.62
C ASP A 618 13.03 -46.42 42.50
N SER A 619 13.65 -45.80 43.49
CA SER A 619 13.57 -44.36 43.76
C SER A 619 14.96 -43.71 43.93
N ARG A 620 15.71 -43.60 42.82
CA ARG A 620 17.06 -42.96 42.82
C ARG A 620 17.35 -42.08 41.60
N ARG A 621 17.01 -40.79 41.71
CA ARG A 621 17.81 -39.59 41.34
C ARG A 621 16.93 -38.32 41.30
N LEU A 622 17.20 -37.38 42.20
CA LEU A 622 17.17 -35.89 42.05
C LEU A 622 16.94 -35.20 43.41
N ARG A 623 18.03 -35.04 44.19
CA ARG A 623 18.09 -34.11 45.33
C ARG A 623 19.51 -33.56 45.52
N ARG A 624 19.74 -32.36 44.99
CA ARG A 624 20.69 -31.31 45.45
C ARG A 624 20.19 -30.00 44.81
N SER A 625 20.15 -28.85 45.48
CA SER A 625 20.54 -28.54 46.87
C SER A 625 19.63 -27.43 47.41
N ARG A 626 19.35 -27.44 48.72
CA ARG A 626 18.63 -26.36 49.42
C ARG A 626 19.61 -25.63 50.36
N THR A 627 19.36 -24.36 50.57
CA THR A 627 20.14 -23.39 51.35
C THR A 627 20.52 -23.86 52.76
N LEU A 628 21.73 -23.53 53.22
CA LEU A 628 22.06 -23.10 54.60
C LEU A 628 23.58 -22.85 54.75
N CYS A 629 23.97 -21.66 55.22
CA CYS A 629 25.22 -21.48 55.97
C CYS A 629 25.21 -20.14 56.74
N SER A 630 25.56 -20.17 58.02
CA SER A 630 25.86 -18.99 58.84
C SER A 630 26.87 -19.37 59.93
N THR A 631 27.65 -18.38 60.39
CA THR A 631 28.42 -18.37 61.66
C THR A 631 29.45 -19.50 61.93
N ALA A 632 30.71 -19.20 61.56
CA ALA A 632 31.95 -19.24 62.39
C ALA A 632 32.36 -20.55 63.14
N ALA A 633 33.64 -20.82 63.49
CA ALA A 633 34.81 -19.93 63.68
C ALA A 633 36.17 -20.69 63.67
N LYS A 634 37.28 -19.91 63.68
CA LYS A 634 38.70 -20.30 63.99
C LYS A 634 39.47 -21.14 62.94
N SER A 635 40.78 -20.93 62.71
CA SER A 635 41.67 -19.79 63.06
C SER A 635 43.04 -19.87 62.35
N ALA A 636 43.56 -18.71 61.91
CA ALA A 636 44.98 -18.33 61.68
C ALA A 636 45.84 -19.11 60.64
N GLY A 637 46.44 -18.37 59.69
CA GLY A 637 47.58 -18.87 58.90
C GLY A 637 47.86 -18.25 57.53
N HIS A 638 48.31 -16.98 57.47
CA HIS A 638 48.97 -16.31 56.31
C HIS A 638 48.13 -16.11 55.02
N GLU A 639 48.00 -14.84 54.58
CA GLU A 639 47.47 -14.45 53.26
C GLU A 639 48.54 -13.69 52.45
N PRO A 640 48.70 -13.98 51.14
CA PRO A 640 49.28 -13.08 50.15
C PRO A 640 48.20 -12.40 49.27
N GLU A 641 48.43 -11.17 48.81
CA GLU A 641 47.45 -10.36 48.06
C GLU A 641 47.06 -10.95 46.68
N PRO A 642 45.77 -10.86 46.29
CA PRO A 642 45.34 -10.88 44.88
C PRO A 642 45.52 -9.48 44.22
N PRO A 643 45.56 -9.40 42.87
CA PRO A 643 46.02 -8.20 42.16
C PRO A 643 45.05 -7.00 42.20
N ARG A 644 45.62 -5.81 41.98
CA ARG A 644 44.97 -4.50 42.09
C ARG A 644 43.87 -4.28 41.05
N ASP A 645 42.68 -3.94 41.51
CA ASP A 645 41.62 -3.35 40.68
C ASP A 645 41.89 -1.85 40.44
N HIS A 646 41.46 -1.32 39.29
CA HIS A 646 41.69 0.07 38.91
C HIS A 646 40.67 1.00 39.58
N GLN A 647 41.07 1.58 40.71
CA GLN A 647 40.28 2.54 41.48
C GLN A 647 39.67 3.65 40.60
N ARG A 648 38.34 3.65 40.46
CA ARG A 648 37.61 4.91 40.24
C ARG A 648 37.69 5.74 41.53
N PRO A 649 37.79 7.09 41.46
CA PRO A 649 37.83 7.92 42.66
C PRO A 649 36.58 7.75 43.52
N ALA A 650 36.75 7.68 44.84
CA ALA A 650 35.64 7.74 45.77
C ALA A 650 35.10 9.18 45.84
N SER A 651 33.96 9.44 45.21
CA SER A 651 33.30 10.75 45.22
C SER A 651 31.89 10.66 45.82
N GLN A 652 31.79 11.03 47.09
CA GLN A 652 30.57 11.35 47.85
C GLN A 652 29.57 10.20 48.12
N GLN A 653 29.02 10.23 49.34
CA GLN A 653 27.77 9.54 49.67
C GLN A 653 26.63 10.38 49.09
N GLY A 654 26.25 10.10 47.83
CA GLY A 654 25.15 10.79 47.18
C GLY A 654 23.79 10.41 47.77
N GLU A 655 22.87 11.37 47.76
CA GLU A 655 21.46 11.15 48.13
C GLU A 655 20.81 10.09 47.22
N GLU A 656 19.82 9.36 47.74
CA GLU A 656 19.03 8.43 46.93
C GLU A 656 18.20 9.21 45.90
N ASP A 657 18.56 9.13 44.62
CA ASP A 657 17.81 9.68 43.48
C ASP A 657 16.31 9.31 43.59
N PRO A 658 15.43 10.27 43.96
CA PRO A 658 14.05 9.95 44.31
C PRO A 658 13.24 9.56 43.06
N ILE A 659 13.64 10.05 41.88
CA ILE A 659 13.06 9.67 40.59
C ILE A 659 13.39 8.19 40.31
N ARG A 660 14.63 7.75 40.60
CA ARG A 660 15.01 6.32 40.46
C ARG A 660 14.25 5.44 41.44
N THR A 661 14.11 5.85 42.69
CA THR A 661 13.36 5.10 43.70
C THR A 661 11.87 5.00 43.33
N PHE A 662 11.25 6.10 42.87
CA PHE A 662 9.88 6.08 42.35
C PHE A 662 9.75 5.12 41.15
N VAL A 663 10.59 5.27 40.12
CA VAL A 663 10.52 4.48 38.88
C VAL A 663 10.72 2.97 39.12
N ILE A 664 11.50 2.58 40.14
CA ILE A 664 11.63 1.17 40.53
C ILE A 664 10.32 0.66 41.13
N LYS A 665 9.75 1.36 42.13
CA LYS A 665 8.47 1.01 42.78
C LYS A 665 7.30 1.02 41.79
N ASN A 666 7.29 1.96 40.84
CA ASN A 666 6.24 2.14 39.85
C ASN A 666 6.04 0.93 38.92
N ARG A 667 7.03 0.03 38.82
CA ARG A 667 6.90 -1.26 38.11
C ARG A 667 5.85 -2.20 38.71
N GLU A 668 5.50 -2.00 39.98
CA GLU A 668 4.49 -2.78 40.71
C GLU A 668 3.08 -2.17 40.59
N ALA A 669 2.91 -1.06 39.85
CA ALA A 669 1.63 -0.38 39.70
C ALA A 669 0.58 -1.25 38.95
N PRO A 670 -0.72 -1.17 39.33
CA PRO A 670 -1.80 -1.94 38.70
C PRO A 670 -1.87 -1.81 37.17
N ARG A 671 -2.02 -2.97 36.51
CA ARG A 671 -2.19 -3.16 35.07
C ARG A 671 -3.14 -4.34 34.82
N LEU A 672 -3.83 -4.36 33.67
CA LEU A 672 -4.62 -5.51 33.24
C LEU A 672 -3.84 -6.82 33.32
N THR A 673 -4.49 -7.91 33.71
CA THR A 673 -3.90 -9.26 33.62
C THR A 673 -3.59 -9.61 32.16
N PHE A 674 -2.71 -10.60 31.94
CA PHE A 674 -2.42 -11.08 30.59
C PHE A 674 -3.65 -11.70 29.89
N ALA A 675 -4.62 -12.18 30.67
CA ALA A 675 -5.90 -12.65 30.17
C ALA A 675 -6.79 -11.51 29.68
N GLU A 676 -7.01 -10.47 30.49
CA GLU A 676 -7.79 -9.28 30.11
C GLU A 676 -7.16 -8.53 28.93
N ALA A 677 -5.83 -8.36 28.94
CA ALA A 677 -5.10 -7.71 27.85
C ALA A 677 -5.25 -8.47 26.52
N ALA A 678 -5.10 -9.81 26.54
CA ALA A 678 -5.36 -10.64 25.38
C ALA A 678 -6.84 -10.62 24.95
N ARG A 679 -7.78 -10.70 25.90
CA ARG A 679 -9.22 -10.65 25.62
C ARG A 679 -9.63 -9.34 24.98
N THR A 680 -9.09 -8.21 25.45
CA THR A 680 -9.33 -6.88 24.90
C THR A 680 -8.86 -6.81 23.45
N LEU A 681 -7.63 -7.25 23.19
CA LEU A 681 -7.04 -7.17 21.86
C LEU A 681 -7.73 -8.08 20.83
N VAL A 682 -8.08 -9.31 21.25
CA VAL A 682 -8.83 -10.25 20.41
C VAL A 682 -10.27 -9.78 20.16
N ASP A 683 -10.87 -9.01 21.08
CA ASP A 683 -12.25 -8.54 20.93
C ASP A 683 -12.38 -7.30 20.04
N GLY A 684 -11.41 -6.37 20.13
CA GLY A 684 -11.39 -5.12 19.38
C GLY A 684 -10.83 -5.21 17.96
N SER A 685 -10.14 -6.30 17.61
CA SER A 685 -9.70 -6.56 16.23
C SER A 685 -10.64 -7.51 15.49
N VAL A 686 -10.73 -7.32 14.18
CA VAL A 686 -11.46 -8.19 13.23
C VAL A 686 -10.53 -8.89 12.23
N THR A 687 -9.21 -8.72 12.37
CA THR A 687 -8.19 -9.28 11.47
C THR A 687 -7.03 -9.88 12.25
N GLY A 688 -6.57 -11.07 11.85
CA GLY A 688 -5.41 -11.72 12.46
C GLY A 688 -4.71 -12.68 11.50
N VAL A 689 -3.53 -13.16 11.87
CA VAL A 689 -2.80 -14.19 11.10
C VAL A 689 -3.15 -15.56 11.64
N LEU A 690 -3.86 -16.36 10.85
CA LEU A 690 -4.23 -17.74 11.18
C LEU A 690 -3.16 -18.69 10.62
N ALA A 691 -2.60 -19.52 11.49
CA ALA A 691 -1.69 -20.60 11.10
C ALA A 691 -2.36 -21.98 11.29
N THR A 692 -2.35 -22.82 10.25
CA THR A 692 -2.91 -24.17 10.22
C THR A 692 -1.90 -25.17 9.64
N HIS A 693 -2.05 -26.47 9.91
CA HIS A 693 -1.27 -27.50 9.21
C HIS A 693 -1.77 -27.70 7.77
N SER A 694 -0.95 -27.40 6.76
CA SER A 694 -1.36 -27.56 5.36
C SER A 694 -1.68 -29.03 5.04
N SER A 695 -2.78 -29.26 4.33
CA SER A 695 -3.39 -30.59 4.20
C SER A 695 -3.22 -31.28 2.84
N LYS A 696 -2.58 -30.62 1.85
CA LYS A 696 -2.40 -31.12 0.49
C LYS A 696 -1.16 -30.47 -0.17
N GLY A 697 -0.59 -31.15 -1.15
CA GLY A 697 0.44 -30.59 -2.05
C GLY A 697 1.86 -30.79 -1.56
N SER A 698 2.82 -30.08 -2.16
CA SER A 698 4.23 -30.10 -1.73
C SER A 698 4.46 -29.47 -0.36
N ASP A 699 3.50 -28.69 0.14
CA ASP A 699 3.50 -28.07 1.46
C ASP A 699 2.77 -28.89 2.55
N GLU A 700 2.33 -30.13 2.28
CA GLU A 700 1.62 -30.95 3.27
C GLU A 700 2.39 -31.13 4.59
N GLY A 701 1.71 -30.87 5.71
CA GLY A 701 2.26 -30.93 7.07
C GLY A 701 2.95 -29.65 7.56
N PHE A 702 3.40 -28.78 6.64
CA PHE A 702 4.02 -27.49 6.99
C PHE A 702 2.97 -26.50 7.54
N PRO A 703 3.39 -25.51 8.37
CA PRO A 703 2.51 -24.44 8.81
C PRO A 703 2.17 -23.50 7.64
N LEU A 704 0.91 -23.53 7.22
CA LEU A 704 0.32 -22.52 6.34
C LEU A 704 -0.16 -21.35 7.21
N SER A 705 0.34 -20.15 6.95
CA SER A 705 -0.12 -18.92 7.60
C SER A 705 -0.66 -17.92 6.57
N SER A 706 -1.83 -17.33 6.81
CA SER A 706 -2.30 -16.16 6.08
C SER A 706 -2.99 -15.17 7.01
N VAL A 707 -3.17 -13.92 6.56
CA VAL A 707 -4.15 -13.03 7.16
C VAL A 707 -5.55 -13.63 6.92
N VAL A 708 -6.42 -13.54 7.92
CA VAL A 708 -7.85 -13.85 7.85
C VAL A 708 -8.65 -12.81 8.63
N GLU A 709 -9.91 -12.64 8.24
CA GLU A 709 -10.90 -11.97 9.07
C GLU A 709 -11.47 -12.93 10.12
N TYR A 710 -11.80 -12.42 11.29
CA TYR A 710 -12.45 -13.19 12.35
C TYR A 710 -13.29 -12.27 13.25
N VAL A 711 -14.23 -12.84 14.00
CA VAL A 711 -14.96 -12.13 15.07
C VAL A 711 -14.86 -12.93 16.36
N ALA A 712 -14.52 -12.28 17.47
CA ALA A 712 -14.55 -12.91 18.79
C ALA A 712 -16.00 -13.03 19.31
N ASP A 713 -16.37 -14.22 19.80
CA ASP A 713 -17.61 -14.39 20.57
C ASP A 713 -17.53 -13.73 21.96
N SER A 714 -18.63 -13.71 22.71
CA SER A 714 -18.68 -13.10 24.05
C SER A 714 -17.71 -13.72 25.08
N LYS A 715 -17.21 -14.93 24.83
CA LYS A 715 -16.17 -15.61 25.64
C LYS A 715 -14.76 -15.43 25.07
N GLY A 716 -14.61 -14.71 23.96
CA GLY A 716 -13.33 -14.43 23.30
C GLY A 716 -12.85 -15.52 22.36
N ARG A 717 -13.73 -16.43 21.92
CA ARG A 717 -13.39 -17.49 20.96
C ARG A 717 -13.53 -16.96 19.53
N PRO A 718 -12.46 -16.95 18.71
CA PRO A 718 -12.55 -16.57 17.30
C PRO A 718 -13.54 -17.43 16.51
N ILE A 719 -14.44 -16.76 15.80
CA ILE A 719 -15.33 -17.26 14.75
C ILE A 719 -14.75 -16.81 13.41
N PHE A 720 -14.68 -17.71 12.43
CA PHE A 720 -14.23 -17.42 11.07
C PHE A 720 -15.29 -17.85 10.06
N GLY A 721 -15.56 -17.02 9.05
CA GLY A 721 -16.26 -17.41 7.83
C GLY A 721 -15.24 -17.58 6.70
N ILE A 722 -15.00 -18.81 6.24
CA ILE A 722 -13.94 -19.10 5.26
C ILE A 722 -14.53 -19.85 4.05
N SER A 723 -14.17 -19.42 2.83
CA SER A 723 -14.54 -20.10 1.58
C SER A 723 -13.98 -21.53 1.51
N MET A 724 -14.76 -22.46 0.93
CA MET A 724 -14.31 -23.81 0.57
C MET A 724 -13.12 -23.84 -0.42
N LEU A 725 -12.82 -22.73 -1.10
CA LEU A 725 -11.68 -22.61 -2.01
C LEU A 725 -10.36 -22.32 -1.27
N ALA A 726 -10.40 -21.80 -0.04
CA ALA A 726 -9.21 -21.45 0.71
C ALA A 726 -8.45 -22.70 1.21
N LYS A 727 -7.11 -22.70 1.11
CA LYS A 727 -6.25 -23.77 1.66
C LYS A 727 -6.52 -24.03 3.16
N HIS A 728 -6.81 -22.99 3.94
CA HIS A 728 -7.16 -23.10 5.36
C HIS A 728 -8.40 -23.95 5.60
N THR A 729 -9.43 -23.88 4.75
CA THR A 729 -10.66 -24.68 4.91
C THR A 729 -10.36 -26.17 4.79
N ALA A 730 -9.61 -26.57 3.76
CA ALA A 730 -9.17 -27.96 3.62
C ALA A 730 -8.21 -28.40 4.73
N SER A 731 -7.48 -27.46 5.35
CA SER A 731 -6.58 -27.73 6.48
C SER A 731 -7.37 -27.99 7.77
N LEU A 732 -8.27 -27.07 8.14
CA LEU A 732 -9.11 -27.16 9.33
C LEU A 732 -10.05 -28.37 9.34
N TYR A 733 -10.55 -28.81 8.16
CA TYR A 733 -11.32 -30.05 8.05
C TYR A 733 -10.47 -31.33 8.25
N ARG A 734 -9.15 -31.28 8.05
CA ARG A 734 -8.23 -32.43 8.27
C ARG A 734 -7.63 -32.41 9.67
N ASP A 735 -7.27 -31.22 10.15
CA ASP A 735 -6.67 -30.99 11.46
C ASP A 735 -7.06 -29.58 11.96
N GLY A 736 -7.98 -29.53 12.92
CA GLY A 736 -8.46 -28.26 13.49
C GLY A 736 -7.42 -27.51 14.34
N ARG A 737 -6.26 -28.10 14.62
CA ARG A 737 -5.21 -27.46 15.44
C ARG A 737 -4.61 -26.27 14.70
N CYS A 738 -4.67 -25.11 15.32
CA CYS A 738 -4.25 -23.86 14.74
C CYS A 738 -3.79 -22.85 15.80
N SER A 739 -3.24 -21.73 15.33
CA SER A 739 -3.00 -20.56 16.16
C SER A 739 -3.40 -19.28 15.44
N LEU A 740 -4.00 -18.34 16.16
CA LEU A 740 -4.36 -17.01 15.67
C LEU A 740 -3.48 -15.97 16.36
N LEU A 741 -2.68 -15.24 15.59
CA LEU A 741 -1.95 -14.06 16.05
C LEU A 741 -2.78 -12.81 15.73
N VAL A 742 -3.16 -12.07 16.76
CA VAL A 742 -3.90 -10.80 16.66
C VAL A 742 -2.98 -9.66 17.07
N PRO A 743 -2.55 -8.79 16.15
CA PRO A 743 -1.84 -7.55 16.45
C PRO A 743 -2.82 -6.42 16.82
N GLU A 744 -2.30 -5.38 17.48
CA GLU A 744 -3.02 -4.11 17.75
C GLU A 744 -3.16 -3.26 16.49
N ASN A 745 -2.11 -3.20 15.67
CA ASN A 745 -2.08 -2.50 14.40
C ASN A 745 -2.16 -3.49 13.22
N LYS A 746 -2.59 -3.04 12.04
CA LYS A 746 -2.62 -3.88 10.82
C LYS A 746 -1.21 -4.24 10.33
N SER A 747 -0.24 -3.37 10.59
CA SER A 747 1.20 -3.67 10.57
C SER A 747 1.59 -4.45 11.84
N ILE A 748 2.47 -5.44 11.73
CA ILE A 748 2.98 -6.20 12.88
C ILE A 748 4.41 -5.75 13.20
N ALA A 749 4.56 -4.61 13.89
CA ALA A 749 5.86 -4.21 14.44
C ALA A 749 6.14 -4.97 15.75
N LEU A 750 7.42 -5.10 16.12
CA LEU A 750 7.81 -5.72 17.39
C LEU A 750 7.38 -4.90 18.62
N SER A 751 7.18 -3.60 18.45
CA SER A 751 6.68 -2.65 19.45
C SER A 751 5.18 -2.79 19.74
N ASP A 752 4.39 -3.26 18.77
CA ASP A 752 2.92 -3.33 18.88
C ASP A 752 2.47 -4.37 19.90
N SER A 753 1.35 -4.11 20.58
CA SER A 753 0.70 -5.13 21.40
C SER A 753 0.19 -6.26 20.50
N ARG A 754 0.33 -7.51 20.96
CA ARG A 754 -0.07 -8.71 20.20
C ARG A 754 -0.48 -9.85 21.10
N ALA A 755 -1.58 -10.51 20.72
CA ALA A 755 -2.12 -11.68 21.38
C ALA A 755 -1.95 -12.92 20.47
N LEU A 756 -1.48 -14.03 21.01
CA LEU A 756 -1.40 -15.31 20.31
C LEU A 756 -2.29 -16.33 21.03
N LEU A 757 -3.38 -16.70 20.37
CA LEU A 757 -4.23 -17.83 20.76
C LEU A 757 -3.73 -19.10 20.08
N ILE A 758 -3.68 -20.20 20.81
CA ILE A 758 -3.39 -21.55 20.31
C ILE A 758 -4.55 -22.44 20.75
N GLY A 759 -5.13 -23.20 19.82
CA GLY A 759 -6.29 -24.04 20.13
C GLY A 759 -6.72 -24.96 18.99
N THR A 760 -7.87 -25.60 19.18
CA THR A 760 -8.52 -26.41 18.14
C THR A 760 -9.79 -25.70 17.66
N VAL A 761 -9.88 -25.53 16.35
CA VAL A 761 -11.06 -25.05 15.63
C VAL A 761 -11.92 -26.23 15.19
N ARG A 762 -13.25 -26.04 15.26
CA ARG A 762 -14.24 -26.97 14.71
C ARG A 762 -15.01 -26.30 13.60
N ALA A 763 -15.34 -27.06 12.57
CA ALA A 763 -16.27 -26.65 11.52
C ALA A 763 -17.72 -26.77 12.01
N TYR A 764 -18.58 -25.89 11.51
CA TYR A 764 -20.01 -25.85 11.80
C TYR A 764 -20.81 -25.96 10.51
N ASP A 765 -21.77 -26.88 10.48
CA ASP A 765 -22.71 -27.01 9.37
C ASP A 765 -23.73 -25.87 9.36
N LYS A 766 -24.36 -25.62 8.20
CA LYS A 766 -25.18 -24.41 7.98
C LYS A 766 -26.41 -24.31 8.88
N GLU A 767 -26.84 -25.43 9.46
CA GLU A 767 -27.98 -25.50 10.38
C GLU A 767 -27.58 -25.11 11.82
N ASP A 768 -26.38 -25.51 12.28
CA ASP A 768 -25.83 -25.16 13.60
C ASP A 768 -25.11 -23.80 13.64
N ALA A 769 -24.88 -23.18 12.48
CA ALA A 769 -24.08 -21.95 12.34
C ALA A 769 -24.88 -20.64 12.46
N GLY A 770 -26.19 -20.68 12.74
CA GLY A 770 -27.04 -19.48 12.84
C GLY A 770 -26.49 -18.43 13.80
N ASP A 771 -26.32 -18.81 15.07
CA ASP A 771 -25.75 -17.97 16.14
C ASP A 771 -24.34 -17.45 15.80
N LEU A 772 -23.53 -18.24 15.08
CA LEU A 772 -22.17 -17.86 14.67
C LEU A 772 -22.21 -16.76 13.60
N ARG A 773 -23.08 -16.91 12.60
CA ARG A 773 -23.28 -15.93 11.53
C ARG A 773 -23.84 -14.62 12.08
N GLU A 774 -24.81 -14.68 13.00
CA GLU A 774 -25.38 -13.49 13.64
C GLU A 774 -24.32 -12.75 14.49
N ALA A 775 -23.56 -13.47 15.33
CA ALA A 775 -22.47 -12.88 16.09
C ALA A 775 -21.36 -12.28 15.21
N TYR A 776 -21.06 -12.89 14.07
CA TYR A 776 -20.08 -12.38 13.10
C TYR A 776 -20.57 -11.09 12.42
N LEU A 777 -21.79 -11.10 11.87
CA LEU A 777 -22.37 -9.94 11.19
C LEU A 777 -22.69 -8.78 12.16
N ALA A 778 -22.88 -9.05 13.45
CA ALA A 778 -23.03 -8.01 14.47
C ALA A 778 -21.76 -7.16 14.68
N LYS A 779 -20.55 -7.73 14.45
CA LYS A 779 -19.30 -6.95 14.42
C LYS A 779 -18.83 -6.57 13.00
N MET A 780 -19.25 -7.30 11.97
CA MET A 780 -18.85 -7.07 10.57
C MET A 780 -20.08 -7.02 9.62
N PRO A 781 -20.96 -6.00 9.75
CA PRO A 781 -22.18 -5.90 8.95
C PRO A 781 -21.93 -5.74 7.44
N GLN A 782 -20.71 -5.32 7.06
CA GLN A 782 -20.27 -5.21 5.66
C GLN A 782 -19.91 -6.55 4.99
N ALA A 783 -19.85 -7.66 5.73
CA ALA A 783 -19.32 -8.95 5.25
C ALA A 783 -20.30 -9.75 4.37
N PHE A 784 -20.84 -9.13 3.31
CA PHE A 784 -21.90 -9.71 2.46
C PHE A 784 -21.51 -11.04 1.76
N TRP A 785 -20.21 -11.33 1.64
CA TRP A 785 -19.68 -12.56 1.07
C TRP A 785 -19.94 -13.81 1.94
N VAL A 786 -20.22 -13.68 3.25
CA VAL A 786 -20.49 -14.85 4.10
C VAL A 786 -21.78 -15.59 3.75
N ASP A 787 -22.65 -14.95 2.95
CA ASP A 787 -23.86 -15.54 2.39
C ASP A 787 -23.63 -16.28 1.06
N PHE A 788 -22.40 -16.27 0.53
CA PHE A 788 -22.06 -17.07 -0.65
C PHE A 788 -22.08 -18.58 -0.31
N GLY A 789 -22.55 -19.39 -1.25
CA GLY A 789 -22.85 -20.81 -1.02
C GLY A 789 -21.66 -21.67 -0.57
N ASP A 790 -20.45 -21.25 -0.95
CA ASP A 790 -19.17 -21.90 -0.69
C ASP A 790 -18.55 -21.56 0.67
N PHE A 791 -19.05 -20.56 1.42
CA PHE A 791 -18.50 -20.24 2.74
C PHE A 791 -18.88 -21.29 3.80
N ARG A 792 -17.99 -21.47 4.78
CA ARG A 792 -18.14 -22.37 5.94
C ARG A 792 -17.78 -21.65 7.22
N TRP A 793 -18.46 -22.03 8.30
CA TRP A 793 -18.30 -21.44 9.61
C TRP A 793 -17.36 -22.29 10.46
N PHE A 794 -16.48 -21.62 11.17
CA PHE A 794 -15.47 -22.23 12.03
C PHE A 794 -15.42 -21.48 13.36
N ARG A 795 -15.24 -22.17 14.49
CA ARG A 795 -14.96 -21.53 15.78
C ARG A 795 -13.83 -22.24 16.51
N MET A 796 -12.94 -21.48 17.15
CA MET A 796 -11.93 -22.00 18.07
C MET A 796 -12.59 -22.36 19.41
N ASP A 797 -13.18 -23.55 19.49
CA ASP A 797 -13.84 -24.03 20.69
C ASP A 797 -12.85 -24.31 21.83
N ASP A 798 -11.78 -25.03 21.50
CA ASP A 798 -10.84 -25.57 22.49
C ASP A 798 -9.56 -24.71 22.50
N ILE A 799 -9.63 -23.52 23.12
CA ILE A 799 -8.44 -22.72 23.39
C ILE A 799 -7.55 -23.49 24.37
N VAL A 800 -6.29 -23.71 24.01
CA VAL A 800 -5.27 -24.37 24.86
C VAL A 800 -4.48 -23.33 25.65
N LYS A 801 -4.18 -22.19 25.03
CA LYS A 801 -3.31 -21.15 25.61
C LYS A 801 -3.52 -19.79 24.94
N ALA A 802 -3.52 -18.74 25.75
CA ALA A 802 -3.33 -17.37 25.30
C ALA A 802 -1.91 -16.87 25.67
N THR A 803 -1.35 -16.00 24.85
CA THR A 803 -0.08 -15.31 25.09
C THR A 803 -0.28 -13.85 24.75
N TYR A 804 0.32 -12.94 25.51
CA TYR A 804 0.25 -11.51 25.24
C TYR A 804 1.66 -10.90 25.34
N ALA A 805 2.00 -10.01 24.41
CA ALA A 805 3.27 -9.30 24.38
C ALA A 805 3.07 -7.86 23.87
N GLU A 806 3.83 -6.93 24.43
CA GLU A 806 3.88 -5.50 24.07
C GLU A 806 5.32 -4.99 24.24
N ASP A 807 5.76 -4.02 23.44
CA ASP A 807 7.00 -3.25 23.67
C ASP A 807 6.85 -1.78 23.25
N VAL A 808 5.78 -1.16 23.78
CA VAL A 808 5.46 0.24 23.52
C VAL A 808 6.49 1.13 24.22
N ARG A 809 7.17 2.01 23.46
CA ARG A 809 8.17 2.98 23.96
C ARG A 809 9.27 2.36 24.86
N ARG A 810 9.72 1.14 24.55
CA ARG A 810 10.72 0.36 25.33
C ARG A 810 10.25 -0.10 26.72
N ASN A 811 8.94 -0.23 26.91
CA ASN A 811 8.31 -0.74 28.14
C ASN A 811 7.84 -2.19 27.97
N ALA A 812 8.76 -3.08 27.55
CA ALA A 812 8.47 -4.45 27.19
C ALA A 812 7.78 -5.26 28.31
N ARG A 813 6.63 -5.85 28.00
CA ARG A 813 5.88 -6.75 28.89
C ARG A 813 5.41 -7.96 28.10
N THR A 814 5.71 -9.17 28.58
CA THR A 814 5.25 -10.42 27.96
C THR A 814 4.71 -11.39 29.01
N GLY A 815 3.71 -12.19 28.63
CA GLY A 815 3.08 -13.14 29.55
C GLY A 815 2.19 -14.15 28.85
N LYS A 816 1.69 -15.09 29.64
CA LYS A 816 0.84 -16.21 29.21
C LYS A 816 -0.38 -16.25 30.11
N ALA A 817 -1.52 -16.61 29.55
CA ALA A 817 -2.72 -16.96 30.29
C ALA A 817 -3.13 -18.38 29.90
N THR A 818 -3.61 -19.13 30.88
CA THR A 818 -4.29 -20.42 30.66
C THR A 818 -5.60 -20.20 29.89
N ALA A 819 -6.14 -21.29 29.34
CA ALA A 819 -7.47 -21.27 28.74
C ALA A 819 -8.55 -20.79 29.71
N GLU A 820 -8.48 -21.24 30.98
CA GLU A 820 -9.43 -20.90 32.04
C GLU A 820 -9.38 -19.39 32.37
N GLU A 821 -8.18 -18.83 32.58
CA GLU A 821 -8.01 -17.39 32.83
C GLU A 821 -8.49 -16.54 31.64
N TYR A 822 -8.17 -16.95 30.40
CA TYR A 822 -8.60 -16.23 29.20
C TYR A 822 -10.12 -16.25 29.01
N LEU A 823 -10.76 -17.43 29.14
CA LEU A 823 -12.21 -17.59 28.97
C LEU A 823 -13.03 -16.99 30.12
N ALA A 824 -12.42 -16.80 31.30
CA ALA A 824 -13.03 -16.09 32.43
C ALA A 824 -12.84 -14.56 32.37
N ALA A 825 -11.93 -14.06 31.54
CA ALA A 825 -11.65 -12.63 31.41
C ALA A 825 -12.58 -11.94 30.39
N SER A 826 -12.91 -10.68 30.68
CA SER A 826 -13.63 -9.78 29.78
C SER A 826 -12.67 -8.82 29.06
N PRO A 827 -13.08 -8.23 27.92
CA PRO A 827 -12.43 -7.05 27.37
C PRO A 827 -12.43 -5.88 28.37
N ASP A 828 -11.42 -5.02 28.28
CA ASP A 828 -11.32 -3.80 29.06
C ASP A 828 -12.39 -2.78 28.62
N PRO A 829 -13.27 -2.29 29.52
CA PRO A 829 -14.48 -1.55 29.12
C PRO A 829 -14.20 -0.18 28.49
N VAL A 830 -13.02 0.39 28.75
CA VAL A 830 -12.58 1.70 28.23
C VAL A 830 -11.72 1.58 26.97
N ALA A 831 -11.43 0.38 26.47
CA ALA A 831 -10.54 0.15 25.35
C ALA A 831 -10.95 0.90 24.07
N GLN A 832 -12.26 0.96 23.79
CA GLN A 832 -12.84 1.68 22.65
C GLN A 832 -12.67 3.22 22.72
N TYR A 833 -12.28 3.77 23.86
CA TYR A 833 -12.11 5.20 24.08
C TYR A 833 -10.64 5.63 24.25
N ARG A 834 -9.69 4.69 24.13
CA ARG A 834 -8.25 4.88 24.42
C ARG A 834 -7.67 6.15 23.82
N ASP A 835 -7.82 6.32 22.51
CA ASP A 835 -7.17 7.41 21.79
C ASP A 835 -7.76 8.78 22.16
N SER A 836 -9.08 8.84 22.38
CA SER A 836 -9.72 10.04 22.92
C SER A 836 -9.20 10.34 24.32
N ILE A 837 -9.21 9.37 25.23
CA ILE A 837 -8.78 9.59 26.62
C ILE A 837 -7.30 9.99 26.69
N CYS A 838 -6.42 9.40 25.88
CA CYS A 838 -5.03 9.81 25.79
C CYS A 838 -4.87 11.20 25.15
N SER A 839 -5.68 11.54 24.14
CA SER A 839 -5.72 12.91 23.61
C SER A 839 -6.25 13.92 24.64
N ASP A 840 -7.24 13.55 25.44
CA ASP A 840 -7.85 14.38 26.48
C ASP A 840 -6.85 14.62 27.63
N LEU A 841 -6.14 13.56 28.07
CA LEU A 841 -5.03 13.63 29.03
C LEU A 841 -3.83 14.48 28.54
N ASN A 842 -3.64 14.65 27.23
CA ASN A 842 -2.53 15.42 26.67
C ASN A 842 -2.91 16.87 26.29
N LYS A 843 -4.18 17.27 26.48
CA LYS A 843 -4.57 18.68 26.33
C LYS A 843 -3.88 19.55 27.39
N SER A 844 -3.45 20.73 26.98
CA SER A 844 -2.86 21.73 27.88
C SER A 844 -3.93 22.40 28.74
N ALA A 845 -3.73 22.36 30.05
CA ALA A 845 -4.48 23.06 31.08
C ALA A 845 -3.61 24.15 31.74
N THR A 846 -4.17 24.87 32.72
CA THR A 846 -3.42 25.84 33.54
C THR A 846 -2.29 25.13 34.30
N GLY A 847 -1.05 25.27 33.81
CA GLY A 847 0.15 24.65 34.41
C GLY A 847 0.82 23.55 33.58
N GLY A 848 0.22 23.11 32.46
CA GLY A 848 0.81 22.10 31.56
C GLY A 848 -0.23 21.09 31.04
N PRO A 849 0.20 20.02 30.35
CA PRO A 849 -0.69 18.91 30.00
C PRO A 849 -1.35 18.30 31.26
N VAL A 850 -2.61 17.87 31.15
CA VAL A 850 -3.33 17.21 32.27
C VAL A 850 -2.54 15.99 32.80
N SER A 851 -1.95 15.20 31.91
CA SER A 851 -1.06 14.09 32.25
C SER A 851 0.20 14.51 33.01
N ALA A 852 0.70 15.73 32.82
CA ALA A 852 1.86 16.28 33.55
C ALA A 852 1.47 16.78 34.95
N ILE A 853 0.29 17.40 35.09
CA ILE A 853 -0.30 17.77 36.38
C ILE A 853 -0.51 16.51 37.22
N ILE A 854 -1.22 15.51 36.68
CA ILE A 854 -1.46 14.24 37.37
C ILE A 854 -0.14 13.51 37.68
N ALA A 855 0.85 13.53 36.79
CA ALA A 855 2.16 12.95 37.06
C ALA A 855 2.87 13.65 38.22
N LYS A 856 2.78 14.99 38.32
CA LYS A 856 3.37 15.78 39.41
C LYS A 856 2.74 15.43 40.75
N GLU A 857 1.40 15.51 40.86
CA GLU A 857 0.68 15.20 42.10
C GLU A 857 0.83 13.73 42.52
N THR A 858 0.80 12.78 41.57
CA THR A 858 0.95 11.34 41.86
C THR A 858 2.39 10.95 42.26
N THR A 859 3.40 11.68 41.78
CA THR A 859 4.81 11.37 42.09
C THR A 859 5.35 12.13 43.29
N GLY A 860 4.86 13.35 43.56
CA GLY A 860 5.49 14.31 44.46
C GLY A 860 6.84 14.83 43.94
N LEU A 861 7.12 14.67 42.64
CA LEU A 861 8.37 15.05 41.98
C LEU A 861 8.13 16.16 40.95
N ASP A 862 9.17 16.95 40.67
CA ASP A 862 9.04 18.04 39.70
C ASP A 862 9.05 17.51 38.26
N VAL A 863 7.85 17.32 37.71
CA VAL A 863 7.60 16.91 36.33
C VAL A 863 7.53 18.16 35.44
N THR A 864 8.41 18.23 34.45
CA THR A 864 8.48 19.33 33.48
C THR A 864 7.56 19.13 32.28
N ASN A 865 7.32 17.87 31.90
CA ASN A 865 6.39 17.48 30.85
C ASN A 865 5.99 16.01 31.05
N ALA A 866 4.79 15.64 30.61
CA ALA A 866 4.36 14.26 30.47
C ALA A 866 3.49 14.08 29.24
N GLU A 867 3.49 12.87 28.69
CA GLU A 867 2.67 12.49 27.54
C GLU A 867 2.05 11.12 27.82
N ALA A 868 0.74 11.08 28.05
CA ALA A 868 -0.03 9.84 28.16
C ALA A 868 -0.13 9.16 26.79
N TYR A 869 0.30 7.92 26.67
CA TYR A 869 0.35 7.20 25.39
C TYR A 869 -0.48 5.90 25.37
N ARG A 870 -1.09 5.52 26.51
CA ARG A 870 -1.98 4.36 26.61
C ARG A 870 -2.83 4.43 27.88
N VAL A 871 -4.06 3.93 27.83
CA VAL A 871 -4.96 3.80 29.00
C VAL A 871 -5.69 2.45 29.02
N ASP A 872 -6.03 2.00 30.22
CA ASP A 872 -6.96 0.91 30.49
C ASP A 872 -7.74 1.19 31.79
N SER A 873 -8.70 0.33 32.17
CA SER A 873 -9.56 0.57 33.34
C SER A 873 -8.84 0.67 34.69
N LEU A 874 -7.52 0.42 34.78
CA LEU A 874 -6.71 0.52 36.00
C LEU A 874 -5.72 1.69 35.98
N GLY A 875 -5.67 2.52 34.92
CA GLY A 875 -4.79 3.68 34.82
C GLY A 875 -4.20 3.88 33.44
N PHE A 876 -3.28 4.85 33.32
CA PHE A 876 -2.62 5.21 32.07
C PHE A 876 -1.09 5.12 32.15
N ASP A 877 -0.45 4.80 31.02
CA ASP A 877 1.01 4.89 30.86
C ASP A 877 1.37 6.27 30.29
N ALA A 878 2.35 6.93 30.90
CA ALA A 878 2.86 8.23 30.47
C ALA A 878 4.39 8.23 30.35
N MET A 879 4.90 9.01 29.40
CA MET A 879 6.33 9.30 29.27
C MET A 879 6.61 10.64 29.97
N CYS A 880 7.21 10.59 31.16
CA CYS A 880 7.42 11.77 32.01
C CYS A 880 8.87 12.25 31.97
N THR A 881 9.07 13.56 31.83
CA THR A 881 10.39 14.22 31.90
C THR A 881 10.48 15.00 33.21
N PHE A 882 11.45 14.64 34.05
CA PHE A 882 11.63 15.20 35.38
C PHE A 882 12.74 16.26 35.36
N SER A 883 12.68 17.26 36.25
CA SER A 883 13.74 18.26 36.37
C SER A 883 15.11 17.60 36.61
N GLY A 884 16.05 17.82 35.69
CA GLY A 884 17.38 17.22 35.70
C GLY A 884 17.50 15.80 35.11
N ARG A 885 16.42 15.20 34.57
CA ARG A 885 16.44 13.83 34.04
C ARG A 885 15.57 13.62 32.81
N GLY A 886 16.17 13.03 31.77
CA GLY A 886 15.50 12.70 30.51
C GLY A 886 14.31 11.73 30.66
N PRO A 887 13.48 11.59 29.62
CA PRO A 887 12.16 10.98 29.69
C PRO A 887 12.15 9.52 30.16
N VAL A 888 11.18 9.18 31.03
CA VAL A 888 10.99 7.84 31.60
C VAL A 888 9.52 7.44 31.54
N ASN A 889 9.25 6.20 31.11
CA ASN A 889 7.92 5.59 31.19
C ASN A 889 7.51 5.37 32.65
N ILE A 890 6.33 5.86 33.04
CA ILE A 890 5.67 5.53 34.31
C ILE A 890 4.21 5.13 34.08
N ARG A 891 3.67 4.36 35.02
CA ARG A 891 2.25 4.00 35.12
C ARG A 891 1.59 4.87 36.19
N LEU A 892 0.52 5.56 35.83
CA LEU A 892 -0.29 6.37 36.73
C LEU A 892 -1.61 5.62 36.96
N PRO A 893 -1.77 4.90 38.10
CA PRO A 893 -2.94 4.09 38.37
C PRO A 893 -4.12 4.97 38.79
N PHE A 894 -5.34 4.62 38.34
CA PHE A 894 -6.55 5.29 38.81
C PHE A 894 -6.88 4.93 40.27
N PRO A 895 -7.58 5.79 41.04
CA PRO A 895 -7.95 5.52 42.43
C PRO A 895 -8.85 4.28 42.60
N ARG A 896 -9.66 3.99 41.58
CA ARG A 896 -10.57 2.82 41.49
C ARG A 896 -10.57 2.28 40.05
N ARG A 897 -11.18 1.11 39.82
CA ARG A 897 -11.30 0.57 38.46
C ARG A 897 -12.43 1.29 37.71
N ALA A 898 -12.14 1.79 36.51
CA ALA A 898 -13.13 2.41 35.63
C ALA A 898 -14.00 1.36 34.92
N THR A 899 -15.30 1.64 34.83
CA THR A 899 -16.31 0.81 34.16
C THR A 899 -16.93 1.48 32.94
N THR A 900 -16.83 2.81 32.83
CA THR A 900 -17.28 3.62 31.69
C THR A 900 -16.26 4.71 31.34
N ARG A 901 -16.56 5.58 30.36
CA ARG A 901 -15.73 6.75 30.01
C ARG A 901 -15.81 7.82 31.09
N GLU A 902 -17.02 8.10 31.57
CA GLU A 902 -17.34 9.11 32.58
C GLU A 902 -16.68 8.78 33.93
N ASP A 903 -16.54 7.48 34.23
CA ASP A 903 -15.74 6.96 35.34
C ASP A 903 -14.27 7.43 35.24
N VAL A 904 -13.67 7.38 34.05
CA VAL A 904 -12.29 7.84 33.83
C VAL A 904 -12.19 9.37 33.95
N GLU A 905 -13.14 10.10 33.37
CA GLU A 905 -13.17 11.56 33.42
C GLU A 905 -13.26 12.06 34.88
N GLN A 906 -14.12 11.46 35.71
CA GLN A 906 -14.17 11.74 37.14
C GLN A 906 -12.86 11.40 37.88
N MET A 907 -12.21 10.28 37.53
CA MET A 907 -10.94 9.88 38.16
C MET A 907 -9.77 10.76 37.73
N VAL A 908 -9.78 11.29 36.51
CA VAL A 908 -8.82 12.30 36.04
C VAL A 908 -9.01 13.62 36.80
N GLU A 909 -10.26 14.01 37.06
CA GLU A 909 -10.59 15.18 37.89
C GLU A 909 -10.15 15.00 39.35
N GLU A 910 -10.42 13.83 39.95
CA GLU A 910 -9.94 13.44 41.30
C GLU A 910 -8.40 13.46 41.40
N MET A 911 -7.70 12.99 40.37
CA MET A 911 -6.24 12.94 40.32
C MET A 911 -5.56 14.30 40.05
N MET A 912 -6.29 15.33 39.62
CA MET A 912 -5.76 16.70 39.50
C MET A 912 -5.78 17.47 40.83
N GLY A 913 -6.58 17.03 41.80
CA GLY A 913 -6.67 17.67 43.13
C GLY A 913 -6.98 19.17 43.06
N ASP A 914 -6.31 19.96 43.92
CA ASP A 914 -6.52 21.41 44.01
C ASP A 914 -6.22 22.18 42.70
N ALA A 915 -5.47 21.59 41.75
CA ALA A 915 -5.21 22.21 40.45
C ALA A 915 -6.46 22.33 39.57
N ALA A 916 -7.46 21.46 39.75
CA ALA A 916 -8.72 21.53 39.01
C ALA A 916 -9.44 22.88 39.22
N VAL A 917 -9.28 23.49 40.40
CA VAL A 917 -9.94 24.76 40.79
C VAL A 917 -9.44 25.97 39.99
N GLN A 918 -8.33 25.85 39.23
CA GLN A 918 -7.80 26.92 38.36
C GLN A 918 -8.10 26.71 36.85
N THR A 919 -9.05 25.82 36.52
CA THR A 919 -9.32 25.41 35.12
C THR A 919 -10.81 25.44 34.74
N VAL A 920 -11.62 26.23 35.45
CA VAL A 920 -13.07 26.47 35.21
C VAL A 920 -13.34 27.95 34.98
#